data_AF-A0A0M8WLY2-F1
#
_entry.id   AF-A0A0M8WLY2-F1
#
_cell.length_a   1.000
_cell.length_b   1.000
_cell.length_c   1.000
_cell.angle_alpha   90.00
_cell.angle_beta   90.00
_cell.angle_gamma   90.00
#
_symmetry.space_group_name_H-M   'P 1'
#
loop_
_entity.id
_entity.type
_entity.pdbx_description
1 polymer ?
#
loop_
_entity_poly.entity_id
_entity_poly.type
_entity_poly.pdbx_seq_one_letter_code
_entity_poly.pdbx_strand_id
1 'polypeptide(L)'
;MRDEKAWCESVVEELRDEWSGASAPDGFGPLELCRVELGLRLLELLAPTADAEDAYVLFGGYQFAQRAGLAQQPWQRMALAAARHLLWPLRRRAWRQALDAYRLVSSRLRAYELPPAGTAGGPRPVVPMVAGRRMGVYDQALTQLPGMVTRALKPAPAGTSSFQERRRNASVTIPEDLVFANPPGHDLAAGRPGGGEPLTVRRGELCATARWMDEREREAGVPHPGHWEQRLDGVKFAPRDIAGTDYAEADEVELAGMVHLAGMVGAGKSTFMILTAVWAAQRKTPLRTTLVVGDVAEQLRLCALFDALDIAAAPVLGTTTREQHLQRLHRRLSARGLDNLLDHDDPGFDLLSTACPVSGLRGIEGDPLEYRDAPCNRLHPEPQRGGAEPETVVLEQWTPDRRNTPPRLSHAPDHLPGRPHGCPLWAECPRHAAARAQVDALIWVANPASLVQSQVSAHLNDERLRQLELACLRSDLIFVDEADSVQMALDRLFTPSGTLVRPDTDSWLDQLNRYKIEELSRRGRLPLTDGQVAQWNRALGTVTLAVDPLCALLIKDEDLRNWADPAYFSPWTLQQNLLDDLFRDVTRRYREGAQCQAAREASAADDTSVDSAELYEGYDDVAHEPGPSSHVALSPARRLLEEAWDAFRDDPFDEGDTLDSLTGVLTDTADALLHHMAAGRTKERVRELAGQLVDRVTEEVRAEQPATAMPPPEPTKDWWDTLCLRLSFLLLLSTLHHRLERLTFLWPHVEAALRLDSQGKELARRVPLDYAPLVPEAPMGNILGYQYLPDGEERDDAGRRGGTLRFFRCAGVGRELLLNLDGLGADPAIGRGGPHVVLMSGTSWAGESSRAHVRVPVSLVLKPTEASLAAVAQTSFATRFLYDRDGRPMSLSGTPPRDRLAQAVAMARRLGEPGLGGTSVLGQEISRIPETSRRRALILVGSYREAAAVAEALHRFDAWRGKVSALIPDDEARGSGGPTGTAPGQPDETPATLRRGDVARFADDDTAEVLVAPLLAVERGHNILNEEGKAAFGTALFLVRPHPRPDDLDLSVFAVNHWLSGMLRDEPRRDSLDGPHTLTELMEKEGSLDEAARALRHQGRREWRRLLNRRYAYSSLPTWEKRAFAWDQLVTLWQVIGRLVRGGVPARVVFVDAAFSPRLARQLAPGSTGEPPSVTDVPGTDGLLHALGGILDPYLTDRPRAEQADTAPPHPDPAARALVRLLYQPFYNALRTMTHR
;
A
#
# COMPACT_ATOMS: atom_id res chain seq x y z
N MET A 1 -14.53 13.03 8.51
CA MET A 1 -14.64 14.07 7.46
C MET A 1 -15.01 15.39 8.09
N ARG A 2 -14.20 16.42 7.85
CA ARG A 2 -14.52 17.79 8.27
C ARG A 2 -15.58 18.41 7.35
N ASP A 3 -16.33 19.36 7.87
CA ASP A 3 -17.38 20.06 7.13
C ASP A 3 -16.77 21.11 6.21
N GLU A 4 -17.01 20.97 4.91
CA GLU A 4 -16.49 21.84 3.87
C GLU A 4 -17.42 23.02 3.52
N LYS A 5 -18.63 23.06 4.08
CA LYS A 5 -19.71 23.97 3.67
C LYS A 5 -20.17 24.91 4.77
N ALA A 6 -20.23 24.44 6.02
CA ALA A 6 -20.79 25.19 7.15
C ALA A 6 -20.22 26.62 7.30
N TRP A 7 -18.93 26.83 6.98
CA TRP A 7 -18.26 28.13 7.10
C TRP A 7 -18.83 29.22 6.18
N CYS A 8 -19.46 28.86 5.05
CA CYS A 8 -19.95 29.80 4.04
C CYS A 8 -21.47 29.84 3.89
N GLU A 9 -22.23 29.10 4.72
CA GLU A 9 -23.69 28.97 4.56
C GLU A 9 -24.42 30.32 4.56
N SER A 10 -24.08 31.21 5.48
CA SER A 10 -24.66 32.57 5.56
C SER A 10 -24.38 33.40 4.30
N VAL A 11 -23.16 33.32 3.77
CA VAL A 11 -22.75 34.02 2.54
C VAL A 11 -23.44 33.41 1.32
N VAL A 12 -23.56 32.08 1.28
CA VAL A 12 -24.23 31.36 0.19
C VAL A 12 -25.73 31.67 0.16
N GLU A 13 -26.38 31.82 1.31
CA GLU A 13 -27.78 32.24 1.40
C GLU A 13 -27.96 33.66 0.84
N GLU A 14 -27.15 34.63 1.27
CA GLU A 14 -27.19 36.01 0.74
C GLU A 14 -26.91 36.08 -0.77
N LEU A 15 -26.00 35.24 -1.28
CA LEU A 15 -25.67 35.19 -2.71
C LEU A 15 -26.75 34.48 -3.55
N ARG A 16 -27.50 33.52 -2.98
CA ARG A 16 -28.49 32.74 -3.70
C ARG A 16 -29.67 33.60 -4.17
N ASP A 17 -30.06 34.59 -3.38
CA ASP A 17 -31.18 35.49 -3.70
C ASP A 17 -30.92 36.30 -4.98
N GLU A 18 -29.66 36.70 -5.22
CA GLU A 18 -29.24 37.48 -6.40
C GLU A 18 -28.67 36.60 -7.54
N TRP A 19 -28.51 35.29 -7.34
CA TRP A 19 -27.91 34.37 -8.32
C TRP A 19 -28.82 34.10 -9.53
N SER A 20 -30.14 34.19 -9.34
CA SER A 20 -31.15 33.88 -10.37
C SER A 20 -31.12 34.82 -11.60
N GLY A 21 -30.49 35.99 -11.49
CA GLY A 21 -30.29 36.95 -12.58
C GLY A 21 -28.85 37.03 -13.12
N ALA A 22 -27.93 36.21 -12.63
CA ALA A 22 -26.52 36.25 -13.01
C ALA A 22 -26.23 35.33 -14.20
N SER A 23 -25.48 35.81 -15.19
CA SER A 23 -24.89 34.98 -16.26
C SER A 23 -23.76 34.12 -15.67
N ALA A 24 -24.12 33.02 -15.02
CA ALA A 24 -23.17 32.01 -14.55
C ALA A 24 -23.17 30.80 -15.51
N PRO A 25 -22.01 30.18 -15.77
CA PRO A 25 -21.95 28.94 -16.55
C PRO A 25 -22.63 27.78 -15.81
N ASP A 26 -23.18 26.83 -16.57
CA ASP A 26 -23.89 25.67 -16.03
C ASP A 26 -23.01 24.88 -15.05
N GLY A 27 -23.50 24.68 -13.83
CA GLY A 27 -22.79 23.96 -12.76
C GLY A 27 -21.88 24.80 -11.86
N PHE A 28 -21.75 26.12 -12.09
CA PHE A 28 -21.04 27.02 -11.17
C PHE A 28 -22.03 27.76 -10.26
N GLY A 29 -22.01 27.46 -8.96
CA GLY A 29 -22.93 28.03 -7.97
C GLY A 29 -22.26 28.98 -6.97
N PRO A 30 -23.05 29.53 -6.01
CA PRO A 30 -22.54 30.41 -4.97
C PRO A 30 -21.48 29.78 -4.06
N LEU A 31 -21.57 28.47 -3.83
CA LEU A 31 -20.59 27.72 -3.02
C LEU A 31 -19.23 27.65 -3.72
N GLU A 32 -19.23 27.37 -5.02
CA GLU A 32 -18.02 27.36 -5.86
C GLU A 32 -17.37 28.75 -5.89
N LEU A 33 -18.17 29.83 -5.98
CA LEU A 33 -17.67 31.21 -5.87
C LEU A 33 -16.96 31.46 -4.53
N CYS A 34 -17.58 31.09 -3.41
CA CYS A 34 -16.98 31.27 -2.08
C CYS A 34 -15.66 30.50 -1.95
N ARG A 35 -15.58 29.28 -2.51
CA ARG A 35 -14.35 28.46 -2.50
C ARG A 35 -13.23 29.11 -3.32
N VAL A 36 -13.55 29.68 -4.49
CA VAL A 36 -12.56 30.42 -5.29
C VAL A 36 -12.06 31.64 -4.53
N GLU A 37 -12.96 32.47 -3.99
CA GLU A 37 -12.56 33.67 -3.26
C GLU A 37 -11.78 33.37 -1.96
N LEU A 38 -12.08 32.28 -1.26
CA LEU A 38 -11.28 31.82 -0.10
C LEU A 38 -9.84 31.46 -0.51
N GLY A 39 -9.69 30.80 -1.66
CA GLY A 39 -8.37 30.47 -2.22
C GLY A 39 -7.57 31.71 -2.61
N LEU A 40 -8.22 32.70 -3.21
CA LEU A 40 -7.60 34.00 -3.53
C LEU A 40 -7.24 34.79 -2.27
N ARG A 41 -8.08 34.74 -1.22
CA ARG A 41 -7.79 35.36 0.08
C ARG A 41 -6.55 34.77 0.74
N LEU A 42 -6.40 33.44 0.71
CA LEU A 42 -5.20 32.77 1.21
C LEU A 42 -3.94 33.23 0.44
N LEU A 43 -4.04 33.34 -0.88
CA LEU A 43 -2.95 33.81 -1.73
C LEU A 43 -2.57 35.26 -1.39
N GLU A 44 -3.54 36.15 -1.21
CA GLU A 44 -3.31 37.54 -0.77
C GLU A 44 -2.55 37.61 0.56
N LEU A 45 -2.91 36.77 1.54
CA LEU A 45 -2.32 36.77 2.87
C LEU A 45 -0.90 36.20 2.92
N LEU A 46 -0.58 35.22 2.07
CA LEU A 46 0.72 34.53 2.10
C LEU A 46 1.68 35.01 1.02
N ALA A 47 1.20 35.27 -0.19
CA ALA A 47 1.99 35.61 -1.37
C ALA A 47 1.25 36.63 -2.27
N PRO A 48 1.15 37.90 -1.86
CA PRO A 48 0.34 38.91 -2.55
C PRO A 48 0.81 39.25 -3.98
N THR A 49 2.06 38.92 -4.31
CA THR A 49 2.65 39.14 -5.64
C THR A 49 2.56 37.92 -6.56
N ALA A 50 2.09 36.77 -6.06
CA ALA A 50 1.96 35.55 -6.85
C ALA A 50 0.69 35.57 -7.71
N ASP A 51 0.72 34.84 -8.82
CA ASP A 51 -0.40 34.81 -9.77
C ASP A 51 -1.59 34.05 -9.19
N ALA A 52 -2.81 34.45 -9.56
CA ALA A 52 -4.03 33.77 -9.11
C ALA A 52 -4.05 32.27 -9.46
N GLU A 53 -3.33 31.86 -10.52
CA GLU A 53 -3.18 30.46 -10.89
C GLU A 53 -2.32 29.65 -9.91
N ASP A 54 -1.42 30.28 -9.15
CA ASP A 54 -0.51 29.61 -8.21
C ASP A 54 -1.22 29.05 -6.96
N ALA A 55 -2.41 29.55 -6.65
CA ALA A 55 -3.10 29.24 -5.40
C ALA A 55 -3.34 27.74 -5.18
N TYR A 56 -3.56 26.95 -6.24
CA TYR A 56 -3.79 25.51 -6.11
C TYR A 56 -2.62 24.77 -5.45
N VAL A 57 -1.40 25.30 -5.58
CA VAL A 57 -0.18 24.70 -5.01
C VAL A 57 -0.22 24.73 -3.48
N LEU A 58 -0.85 25.77 -2.92
CA LEU A 58 -1.04 25.93 -1.47
C LEU A 58 -2.05 24.92 -0.90
N PHE A 59 -3.05 24.53 -1.70
CA PHE A 59 -4.05 23.52 -1.32
C PHE A 59 -3.53 22.08 -1.49
N GLY A 60 -2.37 21.90 -2.13
CA GLY A 60 -1.69 20.61 -2.24
C GLY A 60 -1.04 20.20 -0.93
N GLY A 61 -0.87 18.89 -0.70
CA GLY A 61 -0.25 18.36 0.52
C GLY A 61 1.27 18.62 0.64
N TYR A 62 1.91 19.14 -0.41
CA TYR A 62 3.35 19.43 -0.44
C TYR A 62 3.72 20.72 0.30
N GLN A 63 4.92 20.77 0.89
CA GLN A 63 5.38 21.88 1.74
C GLN A 63 5.96 23.09 0.97
N PHE A 64 5.46 23.39 -0.24
CA PHE A 64 5.97 24.51 -1.07
C PHE A 64 5.96 25.85 -0.33
N ALA A 65 4.87 26.20 0.36
CA ALA A 65 4.76 27.47 1.07
C ALA A 65 5.76 27.59 2.24
N GLN A 66 6.07 26.48 2.92
CA GLN A 66 7.05 26.48 4.02
C GLN A 66 8.47 26.65 3.47
N ARG A 67 8.80 25.95 2.38
CA ARG A 67 10.10 26.03 1.71
C ARG A 67 10.34 27.37 1.00
N ALA A 68 9.29 27.98 0.44
CA ALA A 68 9.32 29.36 -0.07
C ALA A 68 9.54 30.43 1.02
N GLY A 69 9.47 30.06 2.30
CA GLY A 69 9.49 31.01 3.41
C GLY A 69 8.18 31.78 3.62
N LEU A 70 7.09 31.37 2.97
CA LEU A 70 5.77 32.03 3.06
C LEU A 70 4.97 31.63 4.32
N ALA A 71 5.34 30.53 4.99
CA ALA A 71 4.59 29.96 6.12
C ALA A 71 5.45 29.74 7.39
N GLN A 72 6.16 30.78 7.82
CA GLN A 72 7.04 30.73 9.00
C GLN A 72 6.27 30.83 10.31
N GLN A 73 5.20 31.64 10.35
CA GLN A 73 4.43 31.91 11.55
C GLN A 73 3.37 30.83 11.83
N PRO A 74 3.03 30.54 13.10
CA PRO A 74 2.03 29.52 13.44
C PRO A 74 0.65 29.73 12.79
N TRP A 75 0.19 30.98 12.72
CA TRP A 75 -1.10 31.33 12.09
C TRP A 75 -1.09 31.07 10.57
N GLN A 76 0.05 31.23 9.88
CA GLN A 76 0.19 30.94 8.45
C GLN A 76 0.09 29.43 8.18
N ARG A 77 0.70 28.62 9.06
CA ARG A 77 0.59 27.16 8.99
C ARG A 77 -0.84 26.69 9.26
N MET A 78 -1.54 27.33 10.19
CA MET A 78 -2.96 27.09 10.44
C MET A 78 -3.81 27.44 9.22
N ALA A 79 -3.62 28.61 8.63
CA ALA A 79 -4.34 29.04 7.44
C ALA A 79 -4.17 28.05 6.27
N LEU A 80 -2.95 27.54 6.06
CA LEU A 80 -2.68 26.48 5.08
C LEU A 80 -3.41 25.18 5.42
N ALA A 81 -3.39 24.75 6.68
CA ALA A 81 -4.06 23.52 7.11
C ALA A 81 -5.59 23.63 6.95
N ALA A 82 -6.19 24.75 7.36
CA ALA A 82 -7.61 25.04 7.17
C ALA A 82 -7.99 25.09 5.69
N ALA A 83 -7.23 25.84 4.89
CA ALA A 83 -7.44 25.93 3.44
C ALA A 83 -7.33 24.57 2.74
N ARG A 84 -6.38 23.71 3.14
CA ARG A 84 -6.28 22.33 2.63
C ARG A 84 -7.54 21.54 2.91
N HIS A 85 -8.09 21.61 4.13
CA HIS A 85 -9.35 20.91 4.44
C HIS A 85 -10.54 21.44 3.64
N LEU A 86 -10.60 22.74 3.36
CA LEU A 86 -11.73 23.37 2.67
C LEU A 86 -11.64 23.32 1.14
N LEU A 87 -10.42 23.34 0.58
CA LEU A 87 -10.15 23.55 -0.84
C LEU A 87 -9.41 22.39 -1.53
N TRP A 88 -9.15 21.26 -0.85
CA TRP A 88 -8.46 20.11 -1.45
C TRP A 88 -9.05 19.62 -2.80
N PRO A 89 -10.37 19.70 -3.10
CA PRO A 89 -10.89 19.22 -4.39
C PRO A 89 -10.43 20.10 -5.57
N LEU A 90 -10.04 21.35 -5.32
CA LEU A 90 -9.64 22.33 -6.33
C LEU A 90 -8.19 22.11 -6.76
N ARG A 91 -7.96 21.02 -7.49
CA ARG A 91 -6.67 20.73 -8.15
C ARG A 91 -6.46 21.64 -9.36
N ARG A 92 -5.25 21.69 -9.91
CA ARG A 92 -4.86 22.60 -11.02
C ARG A 92 -5.93 22.79 -12.12
N ARG A 93 -6.45 21.70 -12.71
CA ARG A 93 -7.48 21.79 -13.78
C ARG A 93 -8.81 22.34 -13.23
N ALA A 94 -9.29 21.79 -12.13
CA ALA A 94 -10.52 22.25 -11.47
C ALA A 94 -10.40 23.71 -11.00
N TRP A 95 -9.22 24.13 -10.53
CA TRP A 95 -8.91 25.51 -10.14
C TRP A 95 -8.95 26.44 -11.35
N ARG A 96 -8.29 26.09 -12.47
CA ARG A 96 -8.34 26.88 -13.71
C ARG A 96 -9.75 26.99 -14.26
N GLN A 97 -10.50 25.89 -14.35
CA GLN A 97 -11.89 25.89 -14.77
C GLN A 97 -12.76 26.76 -13.85
N ALA A 98 -12.54 26.70 -12.53
CA ALA A 98 -13.25 27.53 -11.57
C ALA A 98 -12.86 29.02 -11.68
N LEU A 99 -11.60 29.35 -11.97
CA LEU A 99 -11.15 30.72 -12.24
C LEU A 99 -11.76 31.27 -13.53
N ASP A 100 -11.81 30.45 -14.59
CA ASP A 100 -12.43 30.83 -15.87
C ASP A 100 -13.93 31.06 -15.71
N ALA A 101 -14.62 30.17 -14.99
CA ALA A 101 -16.02 30.37 -14.62
C ALA A 101 -16.21 31.64 -13.76
N TYR A 102 -15.34 31.89 -12.79
CA TYR A 102 -15.38 33.09 -11.93
C TYR A 102 -15.14 34.39 -12.72
N ARG A 103 -14.32 34.36 -13.79
CA ARG A 103 -14.14 35.50 -14.70
C ARG A 103 -15.42 35.87 -15.45
N LEU A 104 -16.28 34.89 -15.76
CA LEU A 104 -17.58 35.11 -16.42
C LEU A 104 -18.66 35.67 -15.48
N VAL A 105 -18.52 35.46 -14.17
CA VAL A 105 -19.46 36.01 -13.17
C VAL A 105 -19.42 37.54 -13.17
N SER A 106 -20.61 38.16 -13.04
CA SER A 106 -20.75 39.62 -13.03
C SER A 106 -19.89 40.30 -11.95
N SER A 107 -19.27 41.44 -12.30
CA SER A 107 -18.39 42.19 -11.38
C SER A 107 -19.08 42.65 -10.09
N ARG A 108 -20.41 42.76 -10.08
CA ARG A 108 -21.21 43.14 -8.90
C ARG A 108 -21.17 42.09 -7.78
N LEU A 109 -20.99 40.82 -8.15
CA LEU A 109 -21.01 39.68 -7.23
C LEU A 109 -19.60 39.26 -6.78
N ARG A 110 -18.53 39.74 -7.43
CA ARG A 110 -17.13 39.36 -7.18
C ARG A 110 -16.48 40.21 -6.09
N ALA A 111 -15.66 39.60 -5.23
CA ALA A 111 -14.82 40.31 -4.25
C ALA A 111 -13.37 40.47 -4.72
N TYR A 112 -13.00 39.82 -5.80
CA TYR A 112 -11.67 39.94 -6.41
C TYR A 112 -11.79 40.25 -7.89
N GLU A 113 -10.96 41.17 -8.35
CA GLU A 113 -10.70 41.40 -9.75
C GLU A 113 -9.44 40.63 -10.16
N LEU A 114 -9.57 39.81 -11.21
CA LEU A 114 -8.50 38.99 -11.74
C LEU A 114 -7.98 39.58 -13.04
N PRO A 115 -6.66 39.53 -13.29
CA PRO A 115 -6.12 39.83 -14.62
C PRO A 115 -6.71 38.90 -15.71
N PRO A 116 -6.68 39.33 -16.98
CA PRO A 116 -6.97 38.45 -18.12
C PRO A 116 -6.18 37.14 -18.04
N ALA A 117 -6.76 36.04 -18.54
CA ALA A 117 -6.09 34.75 -18.58
C ALA A 117 -4.70 34.86 -19.24
N GLY A 118 -3.66 34.29 -18.60
CA GLY A 118 -2.29 34.33 -19.11
C GLY A 118 -1.52 35.64 -18.88
N THR A 119 -2.06 36.61 -18.15
CA THR A 119 -1.30 37.82 -17.74
C THR A 119 -0.82 37.71 -16.29
N ALA A 120 0.45 38.04 -16.06
CA ALA A 120 1.04 38.04 -14.72
C ALA A 120 0.44 39.14 -13.84
N GLY A 121 0.03 38.78 -12.62
CA GLY A 121 -0.56 39.68 -11.64
C GLY A 121 -1.35 38.96 -10.55
N GLY A 122 -1.14 39.39 -9.31
CA GLY A 122 -1.91 38.90 -8.16
C GLY A 122 -3.37 39.39 -8.13
N PRO A 123 -4.25 38.68 -7.39
CA PRO A 123 -5.66 39.07 -7.25
C PRO A 123 -5.79 40.41 -6.52
N ARG A 124 -6.66 41.29 -7.03
CA ARG A 124 -6.94 42.59 -6.39
C ARG A 124 -8.27 42.55 -5.63
N PRO A 125 -8.28 42.80 -4.31
CA PRO A 125 -9.52 42.83 -3.55
C PRO A 125 -10.37 44.03 -3.96
N VAL A 126 -11.67 43.80 -4.13
CA VAL A 126 -12.70 44.80 -4.44
C VAL A 126 -13.80 44.71 -3.39
N VAL A 127 -14.38 45.85 -3.01
CA VAL A 127 -15.52 45.86 -2.09
C VAL A 127 -16.75 45.33 -2.83
N PRO A 128 -17.29 44.15 -2.46
CA PRO A 128 -18.43 43.60 -3.17
C PRO A 128 -19.72 44.32 -2.78
N MET A 129 -20.65 44.45 -3.74
CA MET A 129 -21.94 45.14 -3.53
C MET A 129 -22.96 44.26 -2.79
N VAL A 130 -22.82 42.94 -2.91
CA VAL A 130 -23.66 41.92 -2.26
C VAL A 130 -22.79 41.15 -1.27
N ALA A 131 -23.31 40.77 -0.10
CA ALA A 131 -22.58 40.03 0.94
C ALA A 131 -21.24 40.69 1.35
N GLY A 132 -21.25 41.98 1.67
CA GLY A 132 -20.06 42.77 2.02
C GLY A 132 -19.25 42.29 3.23
N ARG A 133 -19.86 41.46 4.11
CA ARG A 133 -19.21 40.91 5.32
C ARG A 133 -18.39 39.64 5.05
N ARG A 134 -18.44 39.08 3.84
CA ARG A 134 -17.83 37.78 3.55
C ARG A 134 -16.31 37.72 3.69
N MET A 135 -15.59 38.84 3.53
CA MET A 135 -14.14 38.88 3.78
C MET A 135 -13.81 38.49 5.23
N GLY A 136 -14.58 38.96 6.20
CA GLY A 136 -14.40 38.59 7.61
C GLY A 136 -14.72 37.11 7.87
N VAL A 137 -15.66 36.54 7.12
CA VAL A 137 -15.97 35.10 7.16
C VAL A 137 -14.81 34.27 6.61
N TYR A 138 -14.16 34.75 5.54
CA TYR A 138 -12.99 34.08 4.94
C TYR A 138 -11.79 34.11 5.88
N ASP A 139 -11.52 35.27 6.50
CA ASP A 139 -10.47 35.41 7.50
C ASP A 139 -10.73 34.47 8.70
N GLN A 140 -11.97 34.42 9.20
CA GLN A 140 -12.34 33.51 10.27
C GLN A 140 -12.15 32.03 9.87
N ALA A 141 -12.54 31.64 8.66
CA ALA A 141 -12.40 30.27 8.16
C ALA A 141 -10.93 29.83 8.06
N LEU A 142 -9.98 30.76 7.88
CA LEU A 142 -8.54 30.47 7.83
C LEU A 142 -7.88 30.45 9.22
N THR A 143 -8.55 30.90 10.28
CA THR A 143 -7.96 30.93 11.64
C THR A 143 -8.06 29.62 12.41
N GLN A 144 -8.97 28.72 12.01
CA GLN A 144 -9.25 27.48 12.73
C GLN A 144 -9.56 26.34 11.76
N LEU A 145 -9.36 25.10 12.21
CA LEU A 145 -9.69 23.94 11.39
C LEU A 145 -11.23 23.76 11.31
N PRO A 146 -11.79 23.32 10.16
CA PRO A 146 -13.24 23.15 10.04
C PRO A 146 -13.79 22.08 10.99
N GLY A 147 -15.01 22.29 11.50
CA GLY A 147 -15.69 21.35 12.38
C GLY A 147 -15.95 19.98 11.73
N MET A 148 -16.38 18.99 12.52
CA MET A 148 -16.73 17.67 12.00
C MET A 148 -18.16 17.64 11.44
N VAL A 149 -18.38 16.88 10.36
CA VAL A 149 -19.74 16.64 9.86
C VAL A 149 -20.53 15.82 10.87
N THR A 150 -21.67 16.34 11.34
CA THR A 150 -22.54 15.64 12.29
C THR A 150 -23.75 15.01 11.60
N ARG A 151 -24.08 13.76 11.94
CA ARG A 151 -25.28 13.06 11.50
C ARG A 151 -25.85 12.22 12.64
N ALA A 152 -26.85 12.77 13.33
CA ALA A 152 -27.55 12.07 14.39
C ALA A 152 -28.33 10.85 13.87
N LEU A 153 -28.06 9.67 14.45
CA LEU A 153 -28.78 8.43 14.19
C LEU A 153 -29.80 8.17 15.30
N LYS A 154 -31.09 8.34 14.99
CA LYS A 154 -32.16 8.04 15.93
C LYS A 154 -32.43 6.52 15.98
N PRO A 155 -32.52 5.89 17.16
CA PRO A 155 -32.91 4.48 17.27
C PRO A 155 -34.37 4.29 16.83
N ALA A 156 -34.69 3.11 16.31
CA ALA A 156 -36.05 2.77 15.92
C ALA A 156 -36.95 2.63 17.16
N PRO A 157 -38.20 3.13 17.13
CA PRO A 157 -39.17 2.90 18.20
C PRO A 157 -39.60 1.42 18.23
N ALA A 158 -40.29 1.02 19.31
CA ALA A 158 -40.91 -0.29 19.41
C ALA A 158 -41.97 -0.51 18.32
N GLY A 159 -42.12 -1.77 17.88
CA GLY A 159 -43.04 -2.17 16.82
C GLY A 159 -42.36 -2.79 15.60
N THR A 160 -43.11 -2.93 14.51
CA THR A 160 -42.63 -3.55 13.28
C THR A 160 -41.72 -2.57 12.51
N SER A 161 -40.49 -3.00 12.28
CA SER A 161 -39.53 -2.31 11.43
C SER A 161 -39.18 -3.19 10.25
N SER A 162 -39.11 -2.58 9.08
CA SER A 162 -38.67 -3.22 7.85
C SER A 162 -37.21 -2.90 7.57
N PHE A 163 -36.48 -3.86 7.04
CA PHE A 163 -35.08 -3.71 6.61
C PHE A 163 -34.79 -4.62 5.42
N GLN A 164 -33.61 -4.49 4.85
CA GLN A 164 -33.21 -5.29 3.72
C GLN A 164 -32.23 -6.38 4.16
N GLU A 165 -32.59 -7.64 3.93
CA GLU A 165 -31.69 -8.79 4.09
C GLU A 165 -31.27 -9.24 2.69
N ARG A 166 -29.97 -9.17 2.39
CA ARG A 166 -29.40 -9.40 1.06
C ARG A 166 -30.09 -8.54 0.00
N ARG A 167 -31.20 -9.07 -0.51
CA ARG A 167 -31.95 -8.62 -1.68
C ARG A 167 -33.47 -8.80 -1.53
N ARG A 168 -33.94 -9.13 -0.32
CA ARG A 168 -35.36 -9.25 0.05
C ARG A 168 -35.67 -8.25 1.17
N ASN A 169 -36.89 -7.74 1.19
CA ASN A 169 -37.37 -6.95 2.33
C ASN A 169 -37.76 -7.95 3.43
N ALA A 170 -37.11 -7.81 4.59
CA ALA A 170 -37.42 -8.54 5.80
C ALA A 170 -38.06 -7.56 6.79
N SER A 171 -39.03 -8.04 7.56
CA SER A 171 -39.58 -7.29 8.69
C SER A 171 -39.17 -7.96 9.99
N VAL A 172 -39.09 -7.15 11.05
CA VAL A 172 -38.86 -7.61 12.41
C VAL A 172 -39.73 -6.79 13.35
N THR A 173 -40.38 -7.47 14.29
CA THR A 173 -41.14 -6.81 15.35
C THR A 173 -40.26 -6.71 16.57
N ILE A 174 -39.98 -5.47 17.01
CA ILE A 174 -39.15 -5.18 18.17
C ILE A 174 -40.07 -4.93 19.37
N PRO A 175 -40.05 -5.79 20.41
CA PRO A 175 -40.78 -5.57 21.66
C PRO A 175 -40.32 -4.30 22.38
N GLU A 176 -41.21 -3.69 23.17
CA GLU A 176 -40.88 -2.51 23.99
C GLU A 176 -39.73 -2.78 24.98
N ASP A 177 -39.68 -3.98 25.56
CA ASP A 177 -38.64 -4.41 26.51
C ASP A 177 -37.22 -4.46 25.90
N LEU A 178 -37.12 -4.47 24.57
CA LEU A 178 -35.87 -4.57 23.81
C LEU A 178 -35.43 -3.23 23.19
N VAL A 179 -36.05 -2.13 23.64
CA VAL A 179 -35.65 -0.77 23.27
C VAL A 179 -34.76 -0.16 24.35
N PHE A 180 -33.45 -0.16 24.11
CA PHE A 180 -32.47 0.38 25.05
C PHE A 180 -32.11 1.83 24.72
N ALA A 181 -31.68 2.57 25.75
CA ALA A 181 -31.13 3.91 25.57
C ALA A 181 -29.79 3.84 24.84
N ASN A 182 -29.48 4.85 24.02
CA ASN A 182 -28.19 4.94 23.37
C ASN A 182 -27.07 5.04 24.42
N PRO A 183 -26.00 4.25 24.31
CA PRO A 183 -24.86 4.36 25.22
C PRO A 183 -24.11 5.68 25.00
N PRO A 184 -23.37 6.16 26.01
CA PRO A 184 -22.56 7.37 25.87
C PRO A 184 -21.48 7.19 24.80
N GLY A 185 -21.27 8.26 24.02
CA GLY A 185 -20.24 8.33 22.99
C GLY A 185 -18.87 8.73 23.49
N HIS A 186 -17.93 8.87 22.56
CA HIS A 186 -16.64 9.48 22.86
C HIS A 186 -16.78 11.00 23.02
N ASP A 187 -16.36 11.54 24.16
CA ASP A 187 -16.31 12.99 24.38
C ASP A 187 -15.10 13.62 23.65
N LEU A 188 -15.37 14.33 22.55
CA LEU A 188 -14.34 15.01 21.75
C LEU A 188 -13.96 16.39 22.31
N ALA A 189 -14.80 16.96 23.19
CA ALA A 189 -14.61 18.27 23.79
C ALA A 189 -13.69 18.20 25.02
N ALA A 190 -13.79 17.13 25.81
CA ALA A 190 -12.93 16.88 26.99
C ALA A 190 -11.43 16.88 26.68
N GLY A 191 -11.03 16.72 25.42
CA GLY A 191 -9.63 16.66 25.03
C GLY A 191 -8.94 15.41 25.58
N ARG A 192 -7.62 15.49 25.75
CA ARG A 192 -6.79 14.38 26.22
C ARG A 192 -6.47 14.54 27.71
N PRO A 193 -6.52 13.46 28.52
CA PRO A 193 -6.25 13.54 29.96
C PRO A 193 -4.92 14.20 30.33
N GLY A 194 -3.86 13.97 29.55
CA GLY A 194 -2.52 14.52 29.80
C GLY A 194 -2.28 15.91 29.22
N GLY A 195 -3.27 16.53 28.56
CA GLY A 195 -3.15 17.90 28.02
C GLY A 195 -2.14 18.07 26.88
N GLY A 196 -1.43 17.00 26.48
CA GLY A 196 -0.32 17.06 25.51
C GLY A 196 1.02 17.51 26.09
N GLU A 197 1.18 17.46 27.42
CA GLU A 197 2.45 17.75 28.10
C GLU A 197 3.46 16.60 27.91
N PRO A 198 4.77 16.89 27.73
CA PRO A 198 5.82 15.87 27.65
C PRO A 198 5.77 14.85 28.79
N LEU A 199 5.89 13.57 28.46
CA LEU A 199 5.79 12.47 29.43
C LEU A 199 7.17 11.88 29.74
N THR A 200 7.67 12.09 30.95
CA THR A 200 8.91 11.45 31.42
C THR A 200 8.61 10.10 32.06
N VAL A 201 9.17 9.03 31.50
CA VAL A 201 9.08 7.66 31.99
C VAL A 201 10.37 7.31 32.71
N ARG A 202 10.27 6.91 33.98
CA ARG A 202 11.41 6.50 34.81
C ARG A 202 11.53 4.98 34.87
N ARG A 203 12.74 4.46 34.76
CA ARG A 203 13.01 3.01 34.90
C ARG A 203 12.48 2.46 36.22
N GLY A 204 12.69 3.17 37.33
CA GLY A 204 12.21 2.75 38.64
C GLY A 204 10.68 2.59 38.73
N GLU A 205 9.93 3.44 38.01
CA GLU A 205 8.47 3.33 37.93
C GLU A 205 8.05 2.13 37.09
N LEU A 206 8.72 1.89 35.95
CA LEU A 206 8.48 0.69 35.14
C LEU A 206 8.82 -0.61 35.89
N CYS A 207 9.87 -0.62 36.71
CA CYS A 207 10.19 -1.76 37.57
C CYS A 207 9.08 -2.03 38.60
N ALA A 208 8.51 -0.98 39.19
CA ALA A 208 7.38 -1.12 40.10
C ALA A 208 6.14 -1.68 39.38
N THR A 209 5.85 -1.18 38.17
CA THR A 209 4.76 -1.70 37.32
C THR A 209 4.99 -3.16 36.93
N ALA A 210 6.21 -3.54 36.56
CA ALA A 210 6.56 -4.92 36.18
C ALA A 210 6.34 -5.90 37.34
N ARG A 211 6.79 -5.55 38.55
CA ARG A 211 6.55 -6.34 39.77
C ARG A 211 5.06 -6.52 40.05
N TRP A 212 4.29 -5.45 39.92
CA TRP A 212 2.85 -5.48 40.10
C TRP A 212 2.17 -6.40 39.07
N MET A 213 2.60 -6.38 37.81
CA MET A 213 2.05 -7.27 36.77
C MET A 213 2.36 -8.74 37.09
N ASP A 214 3.60 -9.06 37.49
CA ASP A 214 4.00 -10.43 37.88
C ASP A 214 3.28 -10.94 39.14
N GLU A 215 2.82 -10.04 40.01
CA GLU A 215 1.97 -10.38 41.16
C GLU A 215 0.53 -10.68 40.72
N ARG A 216 -0.05 -9.82 39.87
CA ARG A 216 -1.42 -10.00 39.35
C ARG A 216 -1.58 -11.26 38.49
N GLU A 217 -0.65 -11.54 37.59
CA GLU A 217 -0.69 -12.75 36.76
C GLU A 217 -0.64 -14.04 37.60
N ARG A 218 0.10 -14.00 38.72
CA ARG A 218 0.21 -15.10 39.67
C ARG A 218 -1.09 -15.30 40.46
N GLU A 219 -1.73 -14.21 40.86
CA GLU A 219 -3.05 -14.24 41.52
C GLU A 219 -4.15 -14.74 40.59
N ALA A 220 -4.13 -14.32 39.32
CA ALA A 220 -5.07 -14.75 38.30
C ALA A 220 -4.83 -16.21 37.82
N GLY A 221 -3.73 -16.84 38.23
CA GLY A 221 -3.41 -18.22 37.86
C GLY A 221 -3.14 -18.41 36.37
N VAL A 222 -2.55 -17.41 35.71
CA VAL A 222 -2.27 -17.47 34.26
C VAL A 222 -1.30 -18.64 33.96
N PRO A 223 -1.62 -19.53 32.99
CA PRO A 223 -0.83 -20.74 32.74
C PRO A 223 0.64 -20.48 32.38
N HIS A 224 0.91 -19.35 31.71
CA HIS A 224 2.25 -18.95 31.26
C HIS A 224 2.49 -17.47 31.65
N PRO A 225 3.04 -17.19 32.85
CA PRO A 225 3.29 -15.82 33.28
C PRO A 225 4.36 -15.13 32.40
N GLY A 226 4.24 -13.81 32.27
CA GLY A 226 5.07 -12.98 31.42
C GLY A 226 6.49 -12.74 31.95
N HIS A 227 6.71 -12.89 33.26
CA HIS A 227 7.99 -12.61 33.94
C HIS A 227 8.52 -11.21 33.60
N TRP A 228 7.68 -10.19 33.80
CA TRP A 228 7.89 -8.81 33.38
C TRP A 228 9.09 -8.15 34.03
N GLU A 229 9.36 -8.42 35.32
CA GLU A 229 10.53 -7.86 36.03
C GLU A 229 11.83 -8.36 35.39
N GLN A 230 11.94 -9.67 35.17
CA GLN A 230 13.10 -10.29 34.53
C GLN A 230 13.30 -9.77 33.09
N ARG A 231 12.21 -9.56 32.35
CA ARG A 231 12.28 -9.00 31.00
C ARG A 231 12.77 -7.55 31.00
N LEU A 232 12.33 -6.72 31.96
CA LEU A 232 12.74 -5.32 32.07
C LEU A 232 14.21 -5.17 32.52
N ASP A 233 14.70 -6.05 33.41
CA ASP A 233 16.11 -6.08 33.81
C ASP A 233 17.04 -6.22 32.60
N GLY A 234 16.58 -6.94 31.58
CA GLY A 234 17.28 -7.13 30.32
C GLY A 234 17.33 -5.91 29.39
N VAL A 235 16.56 -4.86 29.67
CA VAL A 235 16.38 -3.69 28.79
C VAL A 235 17.09 -2.48 29.38
N LYS A 236 17.96 -1.83 28.61
CA LYS A 236 18.58 -0.56 29.00
C LYS A 236 18.16 0.57 28.06
N PHE A 237 17.82 1.73 28.62
CA PHE A 237 17.47 2.91 27.84
C PHE A 237 18.72 3.71 27.51
N ALA A 238 18.89 4.08 26.24
CA ALA A 238 19.96 4.95 25.81
C ALA A 238 19.39 6.08 24.93
N PRO A 239 18.92 7.19 25.54
CA PRO A 239 18.53 8.38 24.77
C PRO A 239 19.74 8.97 24.04
N ARG A 240 19.44 9.74 22.99
CA ARG A 240 20.45 10.46 22.23
C ARG A 240 21.10 11.55 23.07
N ASP A 241 22.42 11.70 22.94
CA ASP A 241 23.19 12.72 23.63
C ASP A 241 22.86 14.16 23.14
N ILE A 242 23.21 15.16 23.94
CA ILE A 242 22.98 16.58 23.61
C ILE A 242 23.76 17.01 22.35
N ALA A 243 24.94 16.41 22.12
CA ALA A 243 25.73 16.65 20.92
C ALA A 243 25.10 16.02 19.65
N GLY A 244 24.11 15.14 19.82
CA GLY A 244 23.42 14.45 18.75
C GLY A 244 24.28 13.42 18.02
N THR A 245 25.40 12.97 18.59
CA THR A 245 26.38 12.08 17.95
C THR A 245 26.37 10.64 18.46
N ASP A 246 25.88 10.39 19.67
CA ASP A 246 25.92 9.07 20.31
C ASP A 246 24.72 8.84 21.25
N TYR A 247 24.64 7.64 21.87
CA TYR A 247 23.57 7.23 22.76
C TYR A 247 24.13 6.79 24.12
N ALA A 248 23.83 7.56 25.17
CA ALA A 248 24.28 7.32 26.53
C ALA A 248 23.18 6.64 27.36
N GLU A 249 23.56 5.70 28.24
CA GLU A 249 22.59 5.05 29.14
C GLU A 249 21.96 6.08 30.09
N ALA A 250 20.63 6.01 30.26
CA ALA A 250 19.89 6.85 31.18
C ALA A 250 18.78 6.07 31.87
N ASP A 251 18.36 6.52 33.05
CA ASP A 251 17.25 5.95 33.81
C ASP A 251 15.91 6.62 33.51
N GLU A 252 15.91 7.70 32.74
CA GLU A 252 14.72 8.47 32.37
C GLU A 252 14.63 8.60 30.84
N VAL A 253 13.41 8.53 30.33
CA VAL A 253 13.09 8.70 28.92
C VAL A 253 11.97 9.72 28.78
N GLU A 254 12.18 10.76 27.99
CA GLU A 254 11.14 11.74 27.66
C GLU A 254 10.40 11.31 26.38
N LEU A 255 9.08 11.24 26.46
CA LEU A 255 8.17 10.98 25.34
C LEU A 255 7.46 12.29 24.98
N ALA A 256 7.94 12.97 23.93
CA ALA A 256 7.40 14.24 23.45
C ALA A 256 7.35 14.25 21.91
N GLY A 257 6.25 14.75 21.34
CA GLY A 257 6.00 14.75 19.88
C GLY A 257 6.19 13.35 19.26
N MET A 258 7.02 13.26 18.22
CA MET A 258 7.41 12.01 17.59
C MET A 258 8.75 11.50 18.12
N VAL A 259 8.75 10.33 18.76
CA VAL A 259 9.96 9.64 19.25
C VAL A 259 10.19 8.37 18.44
N HIS A 260 11.34 8.29 17.77
CA HIS A 260 11.76 7.05 17.10
C HIS A 260 12.65 6.23 18.03
N LEU A 261 12.12 5.09 18.46
CA LEU A 261 12.74 4.09 19.32
C LEU A 261 13.32 2.95 18.47
N ALA A 262 14.63 2.82 18.57
CA ALA A 262 15.42 1.77 17.95
C ALA A 262 15.81 0.69 18.97
N GLY A 263 16.10 -0.51 18.49
CA GLY A 263 16.70 -1.56 19.30
C GLY A 263 16.87 -2.82 18.48
N MET A 264 17.90 -3.60 18.78
CA MET A 264 18.13 -4.90 18.13
C MET A 264 16.91 -5.83 18.31
N VAL A 265 16.76 -6.83 17.43
CA VAL A 265 15.72 -7.85 17.58
C VAL A 265 15.92 -8.57 18.92
N GLY A 266 14.88 -8.58 19.75
CA GLY A 266 14.96 -9.14 21.11
C GLY A 266 15.38 -8.15 22.21
N ALA A 267 15.67 -6.89 21.91
CA ALA A 267 16.06 -5.87 22.91
C ALA A 267 14.92 -5.40 23.86
N GLY A 268 13.79 -6.11 23.92
CA GLY A 268 12.66 -5.79 24.81
C GLY A 268 11.76 -4.63 24.36
N LYS A 269 11.71 -4.32 23.06
CA LYS A 269 10.81 -3.33 22.46
C LYS A 269 9.35 -3.52 22.88
N SER A 270 8.77 -4.70 22.60
CA SER A 270 7.38 -4.99 22.97
C SER A 270 7.16 -4.97 24.49
N THR A 271 8.18 -5.34 25.29
CA THR A 271 8.14 -5.21 26.75
C THR A 271 8.04 -3.76 27.19
N PHE A 272 8.84 -2.86 26.61
CA PHE A 272 8.77 -1.43 26.89
C PHE A 272 7.41 -0.84 26.53
N MET A 273 6.86 -1.21 25.36
CA MET A 273 5.53 -0.78 24.92
C MET A 273 4.43 -1.19 25.92
N ILE A 274 4.38 -2.48 26.30
CA ILE A 274 3.36 -3.01 27.21
C ILE A 274 3.49 -2.38 28.59
N LEU A 275 4.70 -2.32 29.15
CA LEU A 275 4.94 -1.73 30.48
C LEU A 275 4.58 -0.25 30.51
N THR A 276 4.90 0.51 29.46
CA THR A 276 4.56 1.94 29.39
C THR A 276 3.05 2.14 29.28
N ALA A 277 2.34 1.27 28.55
CA ALA A 277 0.88 1.31 28.46
C ALA A 277 0.21 1.03 29.82
N VAL A 278 0.69 0.03 30.57
CA VAL A 278 0.19 -0.27 31.92
C VAL A 278 0.54 0.84 32.91
N TRP A 279 1.78 1.35 32.87
CA TRP A 279 2.21 2.49 33.68
C TRP A 279 1.31 3.71 33.44
N ALA A 280 1.02 4.03 32.18
CA ALA A 280 0.16 5.13 31.78
C ALA A 280 -1.28 4.97 32.30
N ALA A 281 -1.81 3.75 32.29
CA ALA A 281 -3.14 3.42 32.82
C ALA A 281 -3.21 3.51 34.35
N GLN A 282 -2.11 3.26 35.07
CA GLN A 282 -2.06 3.27 36.54
C GLN A 282 -1.74 4.64 37.17
N ARG A 283 -1.49 5.67 36.35
CA ARG A 283 -1.24 7.02 36.88
C ARG A 283 -2.45 7.55 37.65
N LYS A 284 -2.21 8.46 38.58
CA LYS A 284 -3.27 9.16 39.34
C LYS A 284 -4.33 9.78 38.42
N THR A 285 -3.87 10.37 37.32
CA THR A 285 -4.71 10.72 36.17
C THR A 285 -4.41 9.69 35.09
N PRO A 286 -5.31 8.71 34.84
CA PRO A 286 -5.06 7.64 33.89
C PRO A 286 -4.99 8.23 32.47
N LEU A 287 -3.93 7.89 31.76
CA LEU A 287 -3.71 8.32 30.39
C LEU A 287 -4.25 7.27 29.42
N ARG A 288 -4.66 7.71 28.23
CA ARG A 288 -5.13 6.80 27.16
C ARG A 288 -4.00 6.47 26.20
N THR A 289 -3.86 5.18 25.88
CA THR A 289 -2.79 4.67 25.01
C THR A 289 -3.36 3.88 23.85
N THR A 290 -2.87 4.13 22.62
CA THR A 290 -3.16 3.28 21.44
C THR A 290 -1.92 2.49 21.04
N LEU A 291 -2.07 1.18 20.90
CA LEU A 291 -1.03 0.25 20.44
C LEU A 291 -1.35 -0.18 19.02
N VAL A 292 -0.52 0.21 18.05
CA VAL A 292 -0.63 -0.20 16.65
C VAL A 292 0.27 -1.40 16.40
N VAL A 293 -0.36 -2.55 16.15
CA VAL A 293 0.27 -3.86 15.97
C VAL A 293 0.01 -4.43 14.58
N GLY A 294 0.79 -5.44 14.19
CA GLY A 294 0.84 -5.93 12.81
C GLY A 294 -0.40 -6.69 12.35
N ASP A 295 -1.05 -7.44 13.24
CA ASP A 295 -2.20 -8.30 12.89
C ASP A 295 -3.27 -8.39 13.99
N VAL A 296 -4.43 -8.95 13.62
CA VAL A 296 -5.58 -9.10 14.53
C VAL A 296 -5.33 -10.17 15.61
N ALA A 297 -4.48 -11.16 15.35
CA ALA A 297 -4.17 -12.17 16.35
C ALA A 297 -3.39 -11.54 17.52
N GLU A 298 -2.46 -10.63 17.23
CA GLU A 298 -1.74 -9.84 18.22
C GLU A 298 -2.66 -8.88 18.97
N GLN A 299 -3.63 -8.25 18.28
CA GLN A 299 -4.63 -7.41 18.95
C GLN A 299 -5.39 -8.18 20.03
N LEU A 300 -5.91 -9.36 19.70
CA LEU A 300 -6.66 -10.19 20.63
C LEU A 300 -5.78 -10.72 21.77
N ARG A 301 -4.52 -11.09 21.48
CA ARG A 301 -3.57 -11.50 22.52
C ARG A 301 -3.26 -10.39 23.52
N LEU A 302 -3.07 -9.15 23.06
CA LEU A 302 -2.82 -8.02 23.94
C LEU A 302 -4.06 -7.62 24.74
N CYS A 303 -5.26 -7.67 24.14
CA CYS A 303 -6.49 -7.41 24.89
C CYS A 303 -6.64 -8.44 26.03
N ALA A 304 -6.49 -9.74 25.73
CA ALA A 304 -6.54 -10.78 26.74
C ALA A 304 -5.47 -10.62 27.85
N LEU A 305 -4.28 -10.11 27.51
CA LEU A 305 -3.24 -9.77 28.48
C LEU A 305 -3.71 -8.67 29.45
N PHE A 306 -4.25 -7.57 28.93
CA PHE A 306 -4.69 -6.45 29.76
C PHE A 306 -5.95 -6.79 30.57
N ASP A 307 -6.87 -7.59 30.00
CA ASP A 307 -8.05 -8.09 30.71
C ASP A 307 -7.64 -8.98 31.90
N ALA A 308 -6.60 -9.81 31.74
CA ALA A 308 -6.04 -10.60 32.85
C ALA A 308 -5.39 -9.75 33.96
N LEU A 309 -5.05 -8.48 33.66
CA LEU A 309 -4.53 -7.50 34.61
C LEU A 309 -5.62 -6.57 35.17
N ASP A 310 -6.89 -6.82 34.86
CA ASP A 310 -8.04 -5.96 35.22
C ASP A 310 -7.91 -4.52 34.67
N ILE A 311 -7.30 -4.37 33.50
CA ILE A 311 -7.16 -3.10 32.79
C ILE A 311 -8.02 -3.15 31.53
N ALA A 312 -9.04 -2.29 31.46
CA ALA A 312 -9.94 -2.23 30.31
C ALA A 312 -9.18 -1.90 29.01
N ALA A 313 -9.12 -2.91 28.12
CA ALA A 313 -8.56 -2.79 26.77
C ALA A 313 -9.60 -3.12 25.70
N ALA A 314 -9.55 -2.41 24.57
CA ALA A 314 -10.49 -2.63 23.47
C ALA A 314 -9.77 -2.81 22.12
N PRO A 315 -10.11 -3.84 21.34
CA PRO A 315 -9.57 -4.00 19.99
C PRO A 315 -10.33 -3.12 18.99
N VAL A 316 -9.60 -2.40 18.13
CA VAL A 316 -10.17 -1.68 17.00
C VAL A 316 -10.21 -2.62 15.80
N LEU A 317 -11.41 -3.13 15.50
CA LEU A 317 -11.61 -4.16 14.48
C LEU A 317 -12.32 -3.62 13.24
N GLY A 318 -11.89 -4.08 12.07
CA GLY A 318 -12.56 -3.81 10.81
C GLY A 318 -13.87 -4.62 10.69
N THR A 319 -14.91 -4.00 10.12
CA THR A 319 -16.23 -4.63 9.97
C THR A 319 -16.29 -5.68 8.86
N THR A 320 -15.47 -5.55 7.82
CA THR A 320 -15.55 -6.37 6.59
C THR A 320 -14.82 -7.70 6.68
N THR A 321 -13.84 -7.84 7.59
CA THR A 321 -13.01 -9.04 7.73
C THR A 321 -13.33 -9.84 8.99
N ARG A 322 -14.34 -9.43 9.77
CA ARG A 322 -14.66 -10.02 11.07
C ARG A 322 -15.01 -11.51 10.99
N GLU A 323 -15.82 -11.91 10.01
CA GLU A 323 -16.14 -13.34 9.78
C GLU A 323 -14.88 -14.16 9.46
N GLN A 324 -13.92 -13.60 8.70
CA GLN A 324 -12.66 -14.28 8.40
C GLN A 324 -11.80 -14.43 9.66
N HIS A 325 -11.75 -13.41 10.51
CA HIS A 325 -11.02 -13.48 11.78
C HIS A 325 -11.65 -14.50 12.74
N LEU A 326 -12.98 -14.57 12.81
CA LEU A 326 -13.71 -15.57 13.58
C LEU A 326 -13.41 -17.00 13.09
N GLN A 327 -13.48 -17.22 11.76
CA GLN A 327 -13.13 -18.51 11.17
C GLN A 327 -11.68 -18.90 11.45
N ARG A 328 -10.74 -17.95 11.39
CA ARG A 328 -9.34 -18.19 11.74
C ARG A 328 -9.16 -18.55 13.21
N LEU A 329 -9.92 -17.93 14.12
CA LEU A 329 -9.90 -18.27 15.53
C LEU A 329 -10.40 -19.70 15.79
N HIS A 330 -11.52 -20.10 15.19
CA HIS A 330 -11.98 -21.50 15.25
C HIS A 330 -10.93 -22.47 14.70
N ARG A 331 -10.36 -22.19 13.52
CA ARG A 331 -9.31 -23.03 12.92
C ARG A 331 -8.09 -23.16 13.84
N ARG A 332 -7.72 -22.09 14.56
CA ARG A 332 -6.61 -22.08 15.53
C ARG A 332 -6.87 -23.01 16.71
N LEU A 333 -8.10 -23.06 17.21
CA LEU A 333 -8.49 -23.93 18.31
C LEU A 333 -8.61 -25.39 17.86
N SER A 334 -9.17 -25.65 16.68
CA SER A 334 -9.13 -27.01 16.12
C SER A 334 -7.70 -27.50 15.89
N ALA A 335 -6.78 -26.62 15.49
CA ALA A 335 -5.36 -26.95 15.43
C ALA A 335 -4.73 -27.24 16.83
N ARG A 336 -5.37 -26.87 17.95
CA ARG A 336 -4.96 -27.27 19.33
C ARG A 336 -5.44 -28.68 19.71
N GLY A 337 -6.07 -29.42 18.80
CA GLY A 337 -6.68 -30.72 19.10
C GLY A 337 -8.10 -30.61 19.66
N LEU A 338 -8.69 -29.41 19.65
CA LEU A 338 -10.09 -29.18 20.00
C LEU A 338 -10.95 -29.33 18.74
N ASP A 339 -11.16 -30.56 18.28
CA ASP A 339 -11.90 -30.80 17.02
C ASP A 339 -13.41 -30.50 17.14
N ASN A 340 -13.93 -30.45 18.37
CA ASN A 340 -15.32 -30.14 18.65
C ASN A 340 -15.52 -28.63 18.86
N LEU A 341 -16.48 -28.04 18.14
CA LEU A 341 -16.81 -26.62 18.22
C LEU A 341 -17.27 -26.18 19.62
N LEU A 342 -17.82 -27.10 20.43
CA LEU A 342 -18.26 -26.77 21.80
C LEU A 342 -17.10 -26.61 22.77
N ASP A 343 -15.92 -27.16 22.47
CA ASP A 343 -14.73 -27.03 23.29
C ASP A 343 -13.94 -25.74 22.95
N HIS A 344 -14.44 -24.95 22.00
CA HIS A 344 -13.87 -23.67 21.60
C HIS A 344 -14.26 -22.56 22.59
N ASP A 345 -13.54 -22.47 23.69
CA ASP A 345 -13.70 -21.43 24.71
C ASP A 345 -12.47 -20.50 24.71
N ASP A 346 -12.55 -19.40 23.95
CA ASP A 346 -11.51 -18.37 23.85
C ASP A 346 -12.17 -17.00 24.00
N PRO A 347 -11.70 -16.13 24.93
CA PRO A 347 -12.28 -14.80 25.15
C PRO A 347 -12.35 -13.94 23.88
N GLY A 348 -11.50 -14.23 22.88
CA GLY A 348 -11.55 -13.57 21.58
C GLY A 348 -12.88 -13.74 20.82
N PHE A 349 -13.70 -14.74 21.15
CA PHE A 349 -15.03 -14.92 20.54
C PHE A 349 -16.01 -13.81 20.91
N ASP A 350 -15.96 -13.30 22.14
CA ASP A 350 -16.80 -12.19 22.56
C ASP A 350 -16.45 -10.92 21.79
N LEU A 351 -15.15 -10.69 21.59
CA LEU A 351 -14.62 -9.57 20.82
C LEU A 351 -14.91 -9.72 19.31
N LEU A 352 -15.03 -10.94 18.79
CA LEU A 352 -15.28 -11.22 17.36
C LEU A 352 -16.73 -11.57 17.03
N SER A 353 -17.65 -11.52 17.99
CA SER A 353 -19.04 -11.98 17.82
C SER A 353 -19.71 -11.42 16.57
N THR A 354 -20.29 -12.31 15.77
CA THR A 354 -21.07 -11.98 14.57
C THR A 354 -22.58 -12.13 14.79
N ALA A 355 -23.00 -12.63 15.95
CA ALA A 355 -24.37 -12.97 16.27
C ALA A 355 -25.28 -11.73 16.38
N CYS A 356 -26.32 -11.64 15.55
CA CYS A 356 -27.28 -10.54 15.58
C CYS A 356 -28.53 -10.90 16.40
N PRO A 357 -28.82 -10.22 17.53
CA PRO A 357 -30.04 -10.49 18.31
C PRO A 357 -31.34 -10.29 17.52
N VAL A 358 -31.34 -9.33 16.58
CA VAL A 358 -32.48 -9.10 15.67
C VAL A 358 -32.78 -10.34 14.83
N SER A 359 -31.78 -11.17 14.52
CA SER A 359 -31.99 -12.42 13.77
C SER A 359 -32.91 -13.38 14.52
N GLY A 360 -32.82 -13.44 15.85
CA GLY A 360 -33.69 -14.29 16.68
C GLY A 360 -35.14 -13.81 16.76
N LEU A 361 -35.38 -12.52 16.52
CA LEU A 361 -36.72 -11.92 16.53
C LEU A 361 -37.50 -12.15 15.23
N ARG A 362 -36.88 -12.75 14.20
CA ARG A 362 -37.50 -12.99 12.88
C ARG A 362 -38.27 -14.31 12.78
N GLY A 363 -38.33 -15.09 13.85
CA GLY A 363 -38.97 -16.42 13.87
C GLY A 363 -38.08 -17.54 13.30
N ILE A 364 -38.57 -18.78 13.37
CA ILE A 364 -37.81 -20.03 13.10
C ILE A 364 -37.52 -20.24 11.59
N GLU A 365 -38.20 -19.52 10.69
CA GLU A 365 -38.10 -19.73 9.24
C GLU A 365 -36.99 -18.90 8.54
N GLY A 366 -36.27 -18.05 9.27
CA GLY A 366 -35.21 -17.20 8.71
C GLY A 366 -33.81 -17.80 8.87
N ASP A 367 -33.03 -17.82 7.80
CA ASP A 367 -31.58 -18.07 7.88
C ASP A 367 -30.92 -17.03 8.81
N PRO A 368 -29.84 -17.39 9.55
CA PRO A 368 -29.08 -16.42 10.32
C PRO A 368 -28.57 -15.26 9.45
N LEU A 369 -28.77 -14.03 9.93
CA LEU A 369 -28.29 -12.84 9.23
C LEU A 369 -26.76 -12.86 9.09
N GLU A 370 -26.26 -12.68 7.87
CA GLU A 370 -24.84 -12.40 7.62
C GLU A 370 -24.41 -11.13 8.36
N TYR A 371 -23.12 -11.00 8.67
CA TYR A 371 -22.64 -9.84 9.44
C TYR A 371 -23.01 -8.52 8.76
N ARG A 372 -22.90 -8.44 7.43
CA ARG A 372 -23.23 -7.24 6.64
C ARG A 372 -24.72 -6.93 6.51
N ASP A 373 -25.58 -7.95 6.60
CA ASP A 373 -27.03 -7.84 6.37
C ASP A 373 -27.78 -7.42 7.64
N ALA A 374 -27.10 -7.36 8.78
CA ALA A 374 -27.72 -6.91 10.01
C ALA A 374 -28.14 -5.43 9.94
N PRO A 375 -29.37 -5.11 10.38
CA PRO A 375 -29.95 -3.78 10.21
C PRO A 375 -29.47 -2.78 11.28
N CYS A 376 -28.17 -2.73 11.57
CA CYS A 376 -27.64 -1.90 12.66
C CYS A 376 -27.98 -0.40 12.48
N ASN A 377 -27.98 0.12 11.24
CA ASN A 377 -28.23 1.52 10.91
C ASN A 377 -29.30 1.70 9.82
N ARG A 378 -30.08 0.65 9.52
CA ARG A 378 -30.93 0.55 8.32
C ARG A 378 -32.34 0.02 8.63
N LEU A 379 -32.86 0.30 9.83
CA LEU A 379 -34.25 -0.02 10.17
C LEU A 379 -35.20 1.07 9.68
N HIS A 380 -36.31 0.68 9.07
CA HIS A 380 -37.39 1.57 8.65
C HIS A 380 -38.65 1.24 9.45
N PRO A 381 -38.97 2.02 10.51
CA PRO A 381 -40.15 1.78 11.32
C PRO A 381 -41.42 1.93 10.48
N GLU A 382 -42.32 0.97 10.55
CA GLU A 382 -43.63 1.08 9.91
C GLU A 382 -44.55 1.98 10.76
N PRO A 383 -45.37 2.86 10.15
CA PRO A 383 -46.32 3.66 10.91
C PRO A 383 -47.34 2.73 11.58
N GLN A 384 -47.41 2.77 12.92
CA GLN A 384 -48.43 2.04 13.68
C GLN A 384 -49.82 2.47 13.18
N ARG A 385 -50.52 1.59 12.47
CA ARG A 385 -51.96 1.75 12.22
C ARG A 385 -52.65 1.51 13.56
N GLY A 386 -53.13 2.57 14.19
CA GLY A 386 -53.81 2.48 15.47
C GLY A 386 -54.96 1.47 15.44
N GLY A 387 -54.94 0.54 16.40
CA GLY A 387 -56.09 -0.24 16.85
C GLY A 387 -56.63 -1.29 15.88
N ALA A 388 -56.04 -2.48 15.86
CA ALA A 388 -56.77 -3.72 15.62
C ALA A 388 -56.24 -4.77 16.61
N GLU A 389 -57.14 -5.42 17.33
CA GLU A 389 -56.83 -6.40 18.39
C GLU A 389 -55.87 -7.49 17.91
N PRO A 390 -55.03 -8.06 18.79
CA PRO A 390 -54.16 -9.16 18.44
C PRO A 390 -55.02 -10.37 18.08
N GLU A 391 -55.13 -10.69 16.79
CA GLU A 391 -55.61 -12.00 16.35
C GLU A 391 -54.66 -13.04 16.95
N THR A 392 -55.14 -13.74 17.97
CA THR A 392 -54.57 -14.99 18.46
C THR A 392 -54.37 -15.93 17.27
N VAL A 393 -53.11 -16.17 16.90
CA VAL A 393 -52.74 -17.22 15.96
C VAL A 393 -53.05 -18.56 16.63
N VAL A 394 -54.25 -19.07 16.39
CA VAL A 394 -54.60 -20.45 16.71
C VAL A 394 -53.81 -21.33 15.74
N LEU A 395 -52.93 -22.18 16.29
CA LEU A 395 -52.28 -23.27 15.56
C LEU A 395 -53.37 -24.20 14.97
N GLU A 396 -53.78 -23.96 13.73
CA GLU A 396 -54.66 -24.89 13.02
C GLU A 396 -53.90 -26.17 12.67
N GLN A 397 -54.49 -27.29 13.09
CA GLN A 397 -54.02 -28.63 12.79
C GLN A 397 -54.03 -28.87 11.28
N TRP A 398 -52.90 -29.33 10.76
CA TRP A 398 -52.71 -29.66 9.35
C TRP A 398 -53.66 -30.80 8.91
N THR A 399 -54.57 -30.50 7.99
CA THR A 399 -55.33 -31.52 7.25
C THR A 399 -54.97 -31.47 5.77
N PRO A 400 -54.59 -32.60 5.14
CA PRO A 400 -54.13 -32.61 3.77
C PRO A 400 -55.28 -32.89 2.79
N ASP A 401 -56.07 -31.88 2.45
CA ASP A 401 -56.68 -31.84 1.10
C ASP A 401 -57.35 -30.50 0.81
N ARG A 402 -56.67 -29.64 0.04
CA ARG A 402 -57.28 -28.72 -0.93
C ARG A 402 -56.17 -28.00 -1.70
N ARG A 403 -56.22 -28.14 -3.02
CA ARG A 403 -55.40 -27.41 -3.99
C ARG A 403 -55.57 -25.91 -3.78
N ASN A 404 -54.63 -25.28 -3.06
CA ASN A 404 -54.54 -23.83 -2.96
C ASN A 404 -53.60 -23.33 -4.05
N THR A 405 -54.18 -22.54 -4.96
CA THR A 405 -53.46 -21.52 -5.72
C THR A 405 -52.58 -20.73 -4.73
N PRO A 406 -51.27 -20.53 -4.99
CA PRO A 406 -50.44 -19.75 -4.10
C PRO A 406 -51.07 -18.36 -3.95
N PRO A 407 -51.23 -17.83 -2.73
CA PRO A 407 -51.70 -16.47 -2.56
C PRO A 407 -50.72 -15.56 -3.31
N ARG A 408 -51.25 -14.73 -4.21
CA ARG A 408 -50.46 -13.68 -4.85
C ARG A 408 -49.87 -12.84 -3.72
N LEU A 409 -48.57 -12.97 -3.48
CA LEU A 409 -47.77 -11.98 -2.79
C LEU A 409 -48.02 -10.66 -3.52
N SER A 410 -48.88 -9.82 -2.94
CA SER A 410 -49.01 -8.43 -3.35
C SER A 410 -47.60 -7.85 -3.34
N HIS A 411 -47.14 -7.36 -4.49
CA HIS A 411 -45.89 -6.61 -4.62
C HIS A 411 -45.93 -5.47 -3.60
N ALA A 412 -45.27 -5.67 -2.45
CA ALA A 412 -44.95 -4.59 -1.55
C ALA A 412 -44.02 -3.64 -2.31
N PRO A 413 -44.20 -2.31 -2.19
CA PRO A 413 -43.33 -1.37 -2.89
C PRO A 413 -41.86 -1.60 -2.50
N ASP A 414 -40.98 -1.69 -3.50
CA ASP A 414 -39.53 -1.91 -3.34
C ASP A 414 -38.78 -0.76 -2.62
N HIS A 415 -39.49 0.33 -2.30
CA HIS A 415 -38.99 1.44 -1.50
C HIS A 415 -39.49 1.32 -0.06
N LEU A 416 -38.58 1.00 0.87
CA LEU A 416 -38.83 1.10 2.30
C LEU A 416 -39.17 2.57 2.63
N PRO A 417 -40.40 2.88 3.09
CA PRO A 417 -40.79 4.26 3.35
C PRO A 417 -40.11 4.79 4.62
N GLY A 418 -39.67 6.05 4.60
CA GLY A 418 -39.14 6.76 5.77
C GLY A 418 -37.61 6.82 5.88
N ARG A 419 -37.10 7.62 6.81
CA ARG A 419 -35.67 7.76 7.09
C ARG A 419 -35.14 6.50 7.82
N PRO A 420 -33.92 6.05 7.52
CA PRO A 420 -33.32 4.93 8.24
C PRO A 420 -33.04 5.31 9.70
N HIS A 421 -33.33 4.37 10.60
CA HIS A 421 -33.12 4.45 12.04
C HIS A 421 -32.07 3.42 12.48
N GLY A 422 -31.45 3.69 13.62
CA GLY A 422 -30.54 2.78 14.30
C GLY A 422 -31.26 1.61 14.95
N CYS A 423 -30.54 0.50 15.12
CA CYS A 423 -31.01 -0.63 15.90
C CYS A 423 -31.14 -0.26 17.39
N PRO A 424 -32.32 -0.43 18.01
CA PRO A 424 -32.52 -0.10 19.42
C PRO A 424 -31.86 -1.09 20.38
N LEU A 425 -31.49 -2.28 19.88
CA LEU A 425 -30.72 -3.29 20.62
C LEU A 425 -29.22 -2.99 20.67
N TRP A 426 -28.74 -1.92 20.03
CA TRP A 426 -27.32 -1.66 19.83
C TRP A 426 -26.54 -1.53 21.15
N ALA A 427 -27.17 -0.96 22.18
CA ALA A 427 -26.61 -0.76 23.51
C ALA A 427 -26.17 -2.07 24.21
N GLU A 428 -26.85 -3.19 23.92
CA GLU A 428 -26.55 -4.51 24.51
C GLU A 428 -26.13 -5.53 23.44
N CYS A 429 -25.88 -5.09 22.20
CA CYS A 429 -25.61 -5.99 21.09
C CYS A 429 -24.21 -6.63 21.21
N PRO A 430 -24.07 -7.98 21.22
CA PRO A 430 -22.76 -8.63 21.35
C PRO A 430 -21.81 -8.29 20.19
N ARG A 431 -22.33 -8.09 18.97
CA ARG A 431 -21.52 -7.66 17.81
C ARG A 431 -20.79 -6.34 18.03
N HIS A 432 -21.35 -5.44 18.82
CA HIS A 432 -20.79 -4.11 19.03
C HIS A 432 -20.18 -3.95 20.42
N ALA A 433 -20.02 -5.04 21.18
CA ALA A 433 -19.44 -5.02 22.52
C ALA A 433 -18.05 -4.35 22.55
N ALA A 434 -17.14 -4.73 21.66
CA ALA A 434 -15.81 -4.12 21.56
C ALA A 434 -15.86 -2.61 21.27
N ALA A 435 -16.80 -2.16 20.42
CA ALA A 435 -16.96 -0.74 20.10
C ALA A 435 -17.49 0.07 21.30
N ARG A 436 -18.38 -0.52 22.12
CA ARG A 436 -18.84 0.11 23.36
C ARG A 436 -17.74 0.15 24.41
N ALA A 437 -17.06 -0.96 24.63
CA ALA A 437 -15.95 -1.06 25.56
C ALA A 437 -14.83 -0.04 25.24
N GLN A 438 -14.62 0.27 23.95
CA GLN A 438 -13.65 1.28 23.51
C GLN A 438 -13.86 2.68 24.12
N VAL A 439 -15.10 3.05 24.48
CA VAL A 439 -15.42 4.36 25.06
C VAL A 439 -14.68 4.59 26.38
N ASP A 440 -14.74 3.58 27.25
CA ASP A 440 -14.20 3.61 28.61
C ASP A 440 -12.79 3.00 28.70
N ALA A 441 -12.40 2.16 27.74
CA ALA A 441 -11.07 1.53 27.72
C ALA A 441 -9.93 2.57 27.72
N LEU A 442 -8.92 2.31 28.56
CA LEU A 442 -7.70 3.10 28.66
C LEU A 442 -6.68 2.71 27.57
N ILE A 443 -6.73 1.45 27.12
CA ILE A 443 -5.80 0.92 26.12
C ILE A 443 -6.57 0.47 24.88
N TRP A 444 -6.21 1.02 23.72
CA TRP A 444 -6.77 0.62 22.42
C TRP A 444 -5.74 -0.18 21.65
N VAL A 445 -6.11 -1.34 21.13
CA VAL A 445 -5.19 -2.17 20.33
C VAL A 445 -5.71 -2.24 18.90
N ALA A 446 -4.93 -1.74 17.95
CA ALA A 446 -5.36 -1.54 16.57
C ALA A 446 -4.28 -1.99 15.58
N ASN A 447 -4.64 -2.11 14.31
CA ASN A 447 -3.70 -2.34 13.21
C ASN A 447 -3.86 -1.20 12.18
N PRO A 448 -2.87 -0.98 11.29
CA PRO A 448 -2.90 0.17 10.39
C PRO A 448 -4.16 0.24 9.53
N ALA A 449 -4.62 -0.90 8.99
CA ALA A 449 -5.81 -0.95 8.15
C ALA A 449 -7.09 -0.62 8.95
N SER A 450 -7.23 -1.13 10.16
CA SER A 450 -8.38 -0.88 11.03
C SER A 450 -8.51 0.60 11.42
N LEU A 451 -7.40 1.28 11.70
CA LEU A 451 -7.39 2.70 12.03
C LEU A 451 -7.76 3.57 10.83
N VAL A 452 -7.15 3.30 9.67
CA VAL A 452 -7.35 4.09 8.47
C VAL A 452 -8.74 3.86 7.88
N GLN A 453 -9.16 2.60 7.69
CA GLN A 453 -10.37 2.27 6.93
C GLN A 453 -11.66 2.33 7.75
N SER A 454 -11.63 2.04 9.05
CA SER A 454 -12.85 1.90 9.86
C SER A 454 -13.40 3.26 10.31
N GLN A 455 -14.74 3.39 10.29
CA GLN A 455 -15.46 4.53 10.86
C GLN A 455 -15.85 4.24 12.31
N VAL A 456 -15.98 5.30 13.10
CA VAL A 456 -16.65 5.24 14.40
C VAL A 456 -18.15 5.00 14.16
N SER A 457 -18.78 4.18 15.00
CA SER A 457 -20.21 3.88 14.88
C SER A 457 -21.04 5.15 15.09
N ALA A 458 -22.00 5.41 14.20
CA ALA A 458 -22.96 6.51 14.34
C ALA A 458 -23.90 6.36 15.54
N HIS A 459 -23.90 5.20 16.23
CA HIS A 459 -24.58 5.02 17.51
C HIS A 459 -23.82 5.59 18.70
N LEU A 460 -22.50 5.74 18.59
CA LEU A 460 -21.67 6.32 19.64
C LEU A 460 -21.52 7.82 19.46
N ASN A 461 -21.20 8.26 18.24
CA ASN A 461 -20.93 9.66 17.95
C ASN A 461 -21.75 10.13 16.77
N ASP A 462 -22.32 11.33 16.89
CA ASP A 462 -22.97 12.01 15.78
C ASP A 462 -21.92 12.52 14.79
N GLU A 463 -20.72 12.85 15.25
CA GLU A 463 -19.60 13.27 14.40
C GLU A 463 -19.08 12.13 13.54
N ARG A 464 -18.96 12.38 12.23
CA ARG A 464 -18.40 11.42 11.28
C ARG A 464 -16.88 11.36 11.37
N LEU A 465 -16.40 10.42 12.19
CA LEU A 465 -14.98 10.18 12.48
C LEU A 465 -14.46 8.86 11.91
N ARG A 466 -13.16 8.85 11.60
CA ARG A 466 -12.39 7.60 11.44
C ARG A 466 -11.68 7.22 12.73
N GLN A 467 -11.36 5.94 12.86
CA GLN A 467 -10.69 5.41 14.05
C GLN A 467 -9.29 6.03 14.27
N LEU A 468 -8.53 6.31 13.22
CA LEU A 468 -7.23 6.99 13.33
C LEU A 468 -7.37 8.42 13.90
N GLU A 469 -8.32 9.20 13.39
CA GLU A 469 -8.59 10.56 13.88
C GLU A 469 -9.02 10.53 15.35
N LEU A 470 -9.91 9.60 15.70
CA LEU A 470 -10.37 9.40 17.07
C LEU A 470 -9.21 9.04 18.00
N ALA A 471 -8.33 8.11 17.59
CA ALA A 471 -7.15 7.72 18.36
C ALA A 471 -6.23 8.92 18.62
N CYS A 472 -5.99 9.78 17.62
CA CYS A 472 -5.15 10.96 17.80
C CYS A 472 -5.81 12.05 18.67
N LEU A 473 -7.15 12.13 18.67
CA LEU A 473 -7.89 13.08 19.49
C LEU A 473 -8.02 12.64 20.96
N ARG A 474 -8.00 11.34 21.25
CA ARG A 474 -8.30 10.79 22.59
C ARG A 474 -7.08 10.19 23.29
N SER A 475 -6.08 9.71 22.57
CA SER A 475 -4.90 9.07 23.15
C SER A 475 -3.80 10.08 23.43
N ASP A 476 -3.22 9.99 24.62
CA ASP A 476 -2.01 10.74 24.99
C ASP A 476 -0.78 10.13 24.32
N LEU A 477 -0.73 8.79 24.27
CA LEU A 477 0.36 8.00 23.70
C LEU A 477 -0.14 7.10 22.56
N ILE A 478 0.61 7.07 21.46
CA ILE A 478 0.40 6.11 20.35
C ILE A 478 1.71 5.38 20.10
N PHE A 479 1.74 4.08 20.35
CA PHE A 479 2.85 3.21 19.97
C PHE A 479 2.59 2.62 18.60
N VAL A 480 3.58 2.69 17.72
CA VAL A 480 3.56 2.01 16.43
C VAL A 480 4.66 0.96 16.41
N ASP A 481 4.29 -0.31 16.61
CA ASP A 481 5.23 -1.41 16.51
C ASP A 481 5.53 -1.75 15.05
N GLU A 482 6.75 -2.21 14.80
CA GLU A 482 7.30 -2.45 13.47
C GLU A 482 6.99 -1.31 12.47
N ALA A 483 7.35 -0.07 12.82
CA ALA A 483 7.05 1.15 12.07
C ALA A 483 7.47 1.10 10.58
N ASP A 484 8.56 0.39 10.26
CA ASP A 484 8.99 0.12 8.88
C ASP A 484 7.98 -0.73 8.10
N SER A 485 7.35 -1.70 8.76
CA SER A 485 6.27 -2.54 8.20
C SER A 485 4.98 -1.73 8.03
N VAL A 486 4.63 -0.92 9.01
CA VAL A 486 3.46 -0.03 8.99
C VAL A 486 3.57 0.99 7.86
N GLN A 487 4.76 1.54 7.64
CA GLN A 487 5.06 2.43 6.51
C GLN A 487 4.71 1.78 5.16
N MET A 488 5.19 0.55 4.94
CA MET A 488 4.89 -0.21 3.71
C MET A 488 3.39 -0.53 3.58
N ALA A 489 2.72 -0.84 4.69
CA ALA A 489 1.28 -1.10 4.70
C ALA A 489 0.48 0.17 4.33
N LEU A 490 0.89 1.34 4.82
CA LEU A 490 0.28 2.61 4.48
C LEU A 490 0.51 2.97 3.02
N ASP A 491 1.71 2.80 2.48
CA ASP A 491 1.94 3.03 1.04
C ASP A 491 1.00 2.18 0.17
N ARG A 492 0.86 0.88 0.48
CA ARG A 492 -0.07 -0.04 -0.21
C ARG A 492 -1.53 0.36 -0.08
N LEU A 493 -1.94 0.83 1.11
CA LEU A 493 -3.30 1.34 1.33
C LEU A 493 -3.63 2.55 0.43
N PHE A 494 -2.61 3.33 0.07
CA PHE A 494 -2.73 4.49 -0.82
C PHE A 494 -2.42 4.19 -2.30
N THR A 495 -2.08 2.94 -2.61
CA THR A 495 -1.95 2.42 -3.98
C THR A 495 -2.83 1.19 -4.22
N PRO A 496 -4.17 1.32 -4.15
CA PRO A 496 -5.05 0.17 -4.36
C PRO A 496 -4.93 -0.39 -5.77
N SER A 497 -4.85 -1.72 -5.86
CA SER A 497 -4.87 -2.50 -7.10
C SER A 497 -6.16 -3.32 -7.22
N GLY A 498 -6.69 -3.44 -8.44
CA GLY A 498 -7.81 -4.31 -8.77
C GLY A 498 -7.54 -5.17 -10.00
N THR A 499 -8.19 -6.33 -10.06
CA THR A 499 -8.23 -7.29 -11.15
C THR A 499 -9.41 -6.96 -12.06
N LEU A 500 -9.16 -6.27 -13.18
CA LEU A 500 -10.19 -5.88 -14.14
C LEU A 500 -10.80 -7.10 -14.83
N VAL A 501 -9.94 -8.00 -15.34
CA VAL A 501 -10.30 -9.24 -16.04
C VAL A 501 -9.41 -10.37 -15.56
N ARG A 502 -9.98 -11.56 -15.36
CA ARG A 502 -9.30 -12.82 -15.03
C ARG A 502 -10.03 -13.97 -15.75
N PRO A 503 -9.39 -15.12 -16.04
CA PRO A 503 -10.07 -16.28 -16.64
C PRO A 503 -11.19 -16.93 -15.80
N ASP A 504 -11.49 -16.43 -14.59
CA ASP A 504 -12.57 -16.93 -13.73
C ASP A 504 -13.82 -16.03 -13.80
N THR A 505 -14.94 -16.50 -13.24
CA THR A 505 -16.19 -15.71 -13.16
C THR A 505 -16.17 -14.66 -12.03
N ASP A 506 -15.01 -14.48 -11.41
CA ASP A 506 -14.74 -13.60 -10.27
C ASP A 506 -14.00 -12.32 -10.68
N SER A 507 -13.95 -11.99 -11.97
CA SER A 507 -13.44 -10.70 -12.44
C SER A 507 -14.29 -9.53 -11.91
N TRP A 508 -13.63 -8.42 -11.57
CA TRP A 508 -14.33 -7.25 -11.00
C TRP A 508 -15.34 -6.66 -12.00
N LEU A 509 -14.97 -6.57 -13.28
CA LEU A 509 -15.84 -6.01 -14.32
C LEU A 509 -17.10 -6.86 -14.52
N ASP A 510 -16.95 -8.19 -14.55
CA ASP A 510 -18.07 -9.11 -14.74
C ASP A 510 -19.01 -9.13 -13.54
N GLN A 511 -18.44 -9.12 -12.33
CA GLN A 511 -19.22 -9.02 -11.10
C GLN A 511 -20.04 -7.71 -11.09
N LEU A 512 -19.41 -6.59 -11.40
CA LEU A 512 -20.07 -5.28 -11.40
C LEU A 512 -21.16 -5.19 -12.47
N ASN A 513 -20.92 -5.70 -13.68
CA ASN A 513 -21.94 -5.77 -14.73
C ASN A 513 -23.12 -6.66 -14.32
N ARG A 514 -22.85 -7.84 -13.73
CA ARG A 514 -23.88 -8.76 -13.21
C ARG A 514 -24.78 -8.06 -12.18
N TYR A 515 -24.17 -7.38 -11.20
CA TYR A 515 -24.90 -6.70 -10.13
C TYR A 515 -25.71 -5.50 -10.63
N LYS A 516 -25.12 -4.69 -11.50
CA LYS A 516 -25.82 -3.55 -12.12
C LYS A 516 -27.06 -4.02 -12.89
N ILE A 517 -26.91 -5.02 -13.75
CA ILE A 517 -28.03 -5.52 -14.57
C ILE A 517 -29.16 -6.00 -13.67
N GLU A 518 -28.82 -6.74 -12.61
CA GLU A 518 -29.79 -7.24 -11.67
C GLU A 518 -30.53 -6.11 -10.92
N GLU A 519 -29.82 -5.11 -10.40
CA GLU A 519 -30.44 -4.01 -9.65
C GLU A 519 -31.28 -3.09 -10.55
N LEU A 520 -30.78 -2.77 -11.74
CA LEU A 520 -31.54 -1.99 -12.72
C LEU A 520 -32.78 -2.74 -13.20
N SER A 521 -32.71 -4.07 -13.36
CA SER A 521 -33.87 -4.89 -13.74
C SER A 521 -34.94 -4.87 -12.65
N ARG A 522 -34.54 -5.05 -11.39
CA ARG A 522 -35.45 -5.05 -10.22
C ARG A 522 -36.25 -3.77 -10.10
N ARG A 523 -35.60 -2.62 -10.19
CA ARG A 523 -36.25 -1.30 -10.02
C ARG A 523 -36.84 -0.72 -11.31
N GLY A 524 -37.02 -1.54 -12.35
CA GLY A 524 -37.54 -1.06 -13.64
C GLY A 524 -36.71 0.07 -14.25
N ARG A 525 -35.39 0.09 -13.99
CA ARG A 525 -34.42 1.11 -14.42
C ARG A 525 -34.68 2.53 -13.88
N LEU A 526 -35.56 2.72 -12.90
CA LEU A 526 -35.79 4.00 -12.22
C LEU A 526 -34.51 4.70 -11.73
N PRO A 527 -33.48 4.00 -11.22
CA PRO A 527 -32.24 4.67 -10.80
C PRO A 527 -31.52 5.46 -11.89
N LEU A 528 -31.77 5.17 -13.19
CA LEU A 528 -31.19 5.92 -14.31
C LEU A 528 -31.77 7.34 -14.47
N THR A 529 -32.81 7.71 -13.71
CA THR A 529 -33.32 9.08 -13.65
C THR A 529 -32.34 10.03 -12.95
N ASP A 530 -31.46 9.50 -12.09
CA ASP A 530 -30.35 10.26 -11.51
C ASP A 530 -29.24 10.42 -12.56
N GLY A 531 -28.88 11.68 -12.86
CA GLY A 531 -27.88 12.02 -13.86
C GLY A 531 -26.50 11.41 -13.58
N GLN A 532 -26.10 11.26 -12.32
CA GLN A 532 -24.81 10.65 -11.96
C GLN A 532 -24.83 9.14 -12.16
N VAL A 533 -25.95 8.47 -11.84
CA VAL A 533 -26.13 7.03 -12.08
C VAL A 533 -26.18 6.74 -13.57
N ALA A 534 -26.85 7.58 -14.35
CA ALA A 534 -26.85 7.49 -15.81
C ALA A 534 -25.46 7.67 -16.42
N GLN A 535 -24.72 8.70 -15.98
CA GLN A 535 -23.33 8.93 -16.41
C GLN A 535 -22.42 7.76 -16.06
N TRP A 536 -22.52 7.23 -14.84
CA TRP A 536 -21.74 6.07 -14.41
C TRP A 536 -22.08 4.82 -15.23
N ASN A 537 -23.36 4.57 -15.52
CA ASN A 537 -23.78 3.44 -16.33
C ASN A 537 -23.23 3.53 -17.77
N ARG A 538 -23.20 4.74 -18.36
CA ARG A 538 -22.55 4.98 -19.66
C ARG A 538 -21.06 4.73 -19.60
N ALA A 539 -20.37 5.28 -18.58
CA ALA A 539 -18.93 5.10 -18.40
C ALA A 539 -18.55 3.61 -18.28
N LEU A 540 -19.30 2.84 -17.51
CA LEU A 540 -19.11 1.39 -17.41
C LEU A 540 -19.35 0.65 -18.74
N GLY A 541 -20.35 1.07 -19.52
CA GLY A 541 -20.58 0.55 -20.86
C GLY A 541 -19.35 0.73 -21.75
N THR A 542 -18.80 1.93 -21.77
CA THR A 542 -17.57 2.25 -22.52
C THR A 542 -16.35 1.47 -22.00
N VAL A 543 -16.19 1.33 -20.68
CA VAL A 543 -15.13 0.49 -20.09
C VAL A 543 -15.23 -0.94 -20.61
N THR A 544 -16.44 -1.51 -20.63
CA THR A 544 -16.65 -2.88 -21.13
C THR A 544 -16.30 -2.98 -22.62
N LEU A 545 -16.76 -2.03 -23.43
CA LEU A 545 -16.46 -1.98 -24.87
C LEU A 545 -14.97 -1.78 -25.20
N ALA A 546 -14.22 -1.10 -24.33
CA ALA A 546 -12.78 -0.88 -24.52
C ALA A 546 -11.93 -2.08 -24.07
N VAL A 547 -12.33 -2.76 -22.98
CA VAL A 547 -11.55 -3.87 -22.38
C VAL A 547 -11.50 -5.08 -23.29
N ASP A 548 -12.61 -5.50 -23.90
CA ASP A 548 -12.64 -6.73 -24.71
C ASP A 548 -11.70 -6.66 -25.91
N PRO A 549 -11.69 -5.59 -26.74
CA PRO A 549 -10.71 -5.43 -27.81
C PRO A 549 -9.28 -5.33 -27.30
N LEU A 550 -9.02 -4.64 -26.19
CA LEU A 550 -7.66 -4.54 -25.62
C LEU A 550 -7.10 -5.90 -25.23
N CYS A 551 -7.88 -6.71 -24.50
CA CYS A 551 -7.50 -8.08 -24.15
C CYS A 551 -7.30 -8.93 -25.42
N ALA A 552 -8.18 -8.80 -26.42
CA ALA A 552 -8.04 -9.52 -27.69
C ALA A 552 -6.75 -9.14 -28.44
N LEU A 553 -6.36 -7.87 -28.45
CA LEU A 553 -5.09 -7.40 -29.04
C LEU A 553 -3.88 -7.98 -28.29
N LEU A 554 -3.89 -7.92 -26.95
CA LEU A 554 -2.82 -8.46 -26.11
C LEU A 554 -2.66 -9.98 -26.23
N ILE A 555 -3.75 -10.73 -26.45
CA ILE A 555 -3.72 -12.19 -26.64
C ILE A 555 -3.19 -12.56 -28.03
N LYS A 556 -3.55 -11.79 -29.07
CA LYS A 556 -3.22 -12.09 -30.47
C LYS A 556 -1.77 -11.79 -30.83
N ASP A 557 -1.19 -10.72 -30.29
CA ASP A 557 0.10 -10.19 -30.73
C ASP A 557 1.11 -10.15 -29.57
N GLU A 558 2.18 -10.94 -29.70
CA GLU A 558 3.26 -11.01 -28.71
C GLU A 558 4.20 -9.79 -28.80
N ASP A 559 4.40 -9.23 -30.00
CA ASP A 559 5.24 -8.05 -30.21
C ASP A 559 4.58 -6.80 -29.63
N LEU A 560 3.25 -6.65 -29.78
CA LEU A 560 2.48 -5.60 -29.12
C LEU A 560 2.55 -5.75 -27.59
N ARG A 561 2.46 -6.98 -27.08
CA ARG A 561 2.55 -7.24 -25.64
C ARG A 561 3.94 -6.87 -25.10
N ASN A 562 5.00 -7.21 -25.82
CA ASN A 562 6.37 -6.85 -25.45
C ASN A 562 6.62 -5.34 -25.58
N TRP A 563 6.04 -4.68 -26.59
CA TRP A 563 6.11 -3.22 -26.75
C TRP A 563 5.36 -2.46 -25.64
N ALA A 564 4.20 -2.98 -25.24
CA ALA A 564 3.44 -2.40 -24.14
C ALA A 564 4.15 -2.56 -22.79
N ASP A 565 4.99 -3.60 -22.65
CA ASP A 565 5.53 -4.12 -21.40
C ASP A 565 4.42 -4.73 -20.52
N PRO A 566 4.33 -6.08 -20.40
CA PRO A 566 3.29 -6.72 -19.61
C PRO A 566 3.37 -6.40 -18.11
N ALA A 567 4.54 -5.99 -17.61
CA ALA A 567 4.74 -5.66 -16.20
C ALA A 567 4.05 -4.35 -15.81
N TYR A 568 4.07 -3.35 -16.70
CA TYR A 568 3.39 -2.07 -16.51
C TYR A 568 3.20 -1.32 -17.83
N PHE A 569 1.97 -0.82 -18.03
CA PHE A 569 1.70 0.17 -19.07
C PHE A 569 0.64 1.19 -18.65
N SER A 570 0.70 2.36 -19.26
CA SER A 570 -0.27 3.46 -19.08
C SER A 570 -0.40 4.22 -20.39
N PRO A 571 -1.52 4.94 -20.63
CA PRO A 571 -1.65 5.78 -21.82
C PRO A 571 -0.46 6.72 -22.02
N TRP A 572 0.05 7.31 -20.92
CA TRP A 572 1.17 8.24 -20.96
C TRP A 572 2.49 7.57 -21.38
N THR A 573 2.82 6.41 -20.82
CA THR A 573 4.06 5.70 -21.18
C THR A 573 4.02 5.21 -22.62
N LEU A 574 2.87 4.70 -23.07
CA LEU A 574 2.71 4.22 -24.44
C LEU A 574 2.69 5.34 -25.48
N GLN A 575 2.06 6.49 -25.16
CA GLN A 575 2.12 7.69 -26.01
C GLN A 575 3.58 8.13 -26.22
N GLN A 576 4.37 8.15 -25.16
CA GLN A 576 5.77 8.56 -25.23
C GLN A 576 6.63 7.54 -25.99
N ASN A 577 6.46 6.24 -25.72
CA ASN A 577 7.13 5.19 -26.48
C ASN A 577 6.76 5.26 -27.98
N LEU A 578 5.48 5.52 -28.29
CA LEU A 578 5.00 5.64 -29.66
C LEU A 578 5.63 6.84 -30.37
N LEU A 579 5.69 8.01 -29.72
CA LEU A 579 6.33 9.19 -30.27
C LEU A 579 7.83 8.97 -30.43
N ASP A 580 8.52 8.42 -29.43
CA ASP A 580 9.96 8.14 -29.51
C ASP A 580 10.30 7.14 -30.63
N ASP A 581 9.49 6.08 -30.79
CA ASP A 581 9.62 5.13 -31.90
C ASP A 581 9.35 5.81 -33.25
N LEU A 582 8.31 6.62 -33.35
CA LEU A 582 7.93 7.33 -34.56
C LEU A 582 9.02 8.32 -35.01
N PHE A 583 9.50 9.17 -34.10
CA PHE A 583 10.59 10.12 -34.38
C PHE A 583 11.89 9.38 -34.73
N ARG A 584 12.21 8.28 -34.03
CA ARG A 584 13.40 7.46 -34.32
C ARG A 584 13.32 6.82 -35.70
N ASP A 585 12.21 6.18 -36.04
CA ASP A 585 12.01 5.49 -37.31
C ASP A 585 12.01 6.47 -38.49
N VAL A 586 11.33 7.60 -38.36
CA VAL A 586 11.32 8.65 -39.40
C VAL A 586 12.72 9.24 -39.57
N THR A 587 13.41 9.57 -38.48
CA THR A 587 14.79 10.10 -38.54
C THR A 587 15.76 9.10 -39.15
N ARG A 588 15.66 7.82 -38.77
CA ARG A 588 16.48 6.74 -39.33
C ARG A 588 16.27 6.63 -40.84
N ARG A 589 15.02 6.60 -41.31
CA ARG A 589 14.70 6.53 -42.75
C ARG A 589 15.17 7.75 -43.53
N TYR A 590 15.07 8.93 -42.91
CA TYR A 590 15.59 10.16 -43.50
C TYR A 590 17.12 10.09 -43.68
N ARG A 591 17.85 9.55 -42.69
CA ARG A 591 19.31 9.31 -42.78
C ARG A 591 19.70 8.22 -43.77
N GLU A 592 18.98 7.10 -43.81
CA GLU A 592 19.21 6.01 -44.78
C GLU A 592 19.03 6.51 -46.21
N GLY A 593 18.02 7.37 -46.46
CA GLY A 593 17.83 8.05 -47.74
C GLY A 593 19.05 8.91 -48.14
N ALA A 594 19.61 9.67 -47.20
CA ALA A 594 20.81 10.48 -47.43
C ALA A 594 22.08 9.62 -47.66
N GLN A 595 22.23 8.49 -46.97
CA GLN A 595 23.36 7.56 -47.15
C GLN A 595 23.33 6.83 -48.49
N CYS A 596 22.14 6.41 -48.97
CA CYS A 596 21.99 5.83 -50.30
C CYS A 596 22.37 6.82 -51.42
N GLN A 597 22.26 8.12 -51.18
CA GLN A 597 22.71 9.15 -52.12
C GLN A 597 24.23 9.33 -52.09
N ALA A 598 24.86 9.37 -50.91
CA ALA A 598 26.32 9.42 -50.81
C ALA A 598 26.98 8.20 -51.49
N ALA A 599 26.38 7.01 -51.38
CA ALA A 599 26.83 5.82 -52.09
C ALA A 599 26.59 5.88 -53.61
N ARG A 600 25.49 6.50 -54.07
CA ARG A 600 25.20 6.71 -55.51
C ARG A 600 26.08 7.78 -56.14
N GLU A 601 26.37 8.87 -55.42
CA GLU A 601 27.26 9.94 -55.85
C GLU A 601 28.74 9.50 -55.82
N ALA A 602 29.12 8.64 -54.86
CA ALA A 602 30.42 7.97 -54.85
C ALA A 602 30.56 6.92 -55.97
N SER A 603 29.48 6.23 -56.36
CA SER A 603 29.51 5.28 -57.50
C SER A 603 29.59 5.94 -58.88
N ALA A 604 29.45 7.27 -58.96
CA ALA A 604 29.56 8.04 -60.20
C ALA A 604 30.97 8.64 -60.42
N ALA A 605 31.88 8.48 -59.46
CA ALA A 605 33.26 8.91 -59.55
C ALA A 605 34.18 7.79 -59.04
N ASP A 606 35.08 7.32 -59.92
CA ASP A 606 36.04 6.22 -59.74
C ASP A 606 35.57 4.79 -60.01
N ASP A 607 35.80 4.41 -61.27
CA ASP A 607 36.08 3.06 -61.73
C ASP A 607 37.61 2.87 -61.66
N THR A 608 38.16 2.34 -60.55
CA THR A 608 39.44 1.58 -60.52
C THR A 608 39.79 1.00 -59.12
N SER A 609 40.18 -0.28 -59.14
CA SER A 609 40.91 -1.08 -58.13
C SER A 609 40.28 -1.39 -56.76
N VAL A 610 39.81 -2.64 -56.68
CA VAL A 610 39.87 -3.65 -55.60
C VAL A 610 40.63 -3.28 -54.32
N ASP A 611 39.98 -3.39 -53.15
CA ASP A 611 40.52 -4.25 -52.08
C ASP A 611 39.43 -4.84 -51.19
N SER A 612 39.63 -6.12 -50.90
CA SER A 612 38.81 -7.04 -50.13
C SER A 612 38.95 -6.79 -48.62
N ALA A 613 37.87 -6.34 -47.99
CA ALA A 613 37.70 -6.39 -46.54
C ALA A 613 36.21 -6.53 -46.15
N GLU A 614 35.49 -7.45 -46.79
CA GLU A 614 34.28 -8.05 -46.22
C GLU A 614 34.67 -9.44 -45.75
N LEU A 615 34.88 -9.59 -44.45
CA LEU A 615 34.70 -10.84 -43.68
C LEU A 615 35.01 -10.54 -42.21
N TYR A 616 34.06 -10.90 -41.35
CA TYR A 616 33.99 -10.71 -39.89
C TYR A 616 33.40 -9.39 -39.39
N GLU A 617 32.09 -9.38 -39.20
CA GLU A 617 31.49 -9.23 -37.87
C GLU A 617 30.04 -9.72 -37.90
N GLY A 618 29.86 -10.96 -37.46
CA GLY A 618 28.57 -11.48 -37.06
C GLY A 618 28.44 -11.34 -35.55
N TYR A 619 27.21 -11.07 -35.11
CA TYR A 619 26.72 -11.16 -33.74
C TYR A 619 27.36 -10.21 -32.72
N ASP A 620 26.80 -8.99 -32.63
CA ASP A 620 26.62 -8.28 -31.37
C ASP A 620 25.56 -7.18 -31.53
N ASP A 621 24.28 -7.53 -31.35
CA ASP A 621 23.23 -6.54 -31.01
C ASP A 621 22.86 -6.71 -29.53
N VAL A 622 23.83 -6.33 -28.69
CA VAL A 622 23.57 -5.88 -27.33
C VAL A 622 22.72 -4.62 -27.48
N ALA A 623 21.44 -4.70 -27.12
CA ALA A 623 20.58 -3.53 -27.00
C ALA A 623 21.27 -2.49 -26.12
N HIS A 624 21.84 -1.49 -26.77
CA HIS A 624 22.51 -0.35 -26.14
C HIS A 624 21.47 0.34 -25.26
N GLU A 625 21.73 0.41 -23.96
CA GLU A 625 20.96 1.26 -23.06
C GLU A 625 21.01 2.69 -23.64
N PRO A 626 19.87 3.34 -23.93
CA PRO A 626 19.92 4.76 -24.22
C PRO A 626 20.38 5.44 -22.92
N GLY A 627 21.55 6.06 -22.96
CA GLY A 627 22.06 6.88 -21.86
C GLY A 627 21.04 7.94 -21.43
N PRO A 628 21.18 8.49 -20.21
CA PRO A 628 20.27 9.51 -19.71
C PRO A 628 20.28 10.67 -20.72
N SER A 629 19.12 10.96 -21.30
CA SER A 629 18.97 12.08 -22.23
C SER A 629 19.24 13.36 -21.45
N SER A 630 20.48 13.84 -21.57
CA SER A 630 20.87 15.22 -21.31
C SER A 630 19.93 16.14 -22.08
N HIS A 631 19.64 17.30 -21.50
CA HIS A 631 18.74 18.34 -22.00
C HIS A 631 18.89 18.64 -23.52
N VAL A 632 18.24 17.86 -24.38
CA VAL A 632 17.90 18.30 -25.73
C VAL A 632 16.58 19.03 -25.59
N ALA A 633 16.57 20.33 -25.87
CA ALA A 633 15.34 21.10 -25.89
C ALA A 633 14.33 20.40 -26.81
N LEU A 634 13.22 19.90 -26.26
CA LEU A 634 12.13 19.28 -27.02
C LEU A 634 11.76 20.22 -28.18
N SER A 635 11.79 19.69 -29.40
CA SER A 635 11.48 20.42 -30.62
C SER A 635 10.03 20.95 -30.57
N PRO A 636 9.72 22.11 -31.18
CA PRO A 636 8.40 22.72 -31.07
C PRO A 636 7.25 21.84 -31.57
N ALA A 637 7.43 21.01 -32.61
CA ALA A 637 6.36 20.16 -33.11
C ALA A 637 6.19 18.88 -32.29
N ARG A 638 7.25 18.34 -31.68
CA ARG A 638 7.10 17.32 -30.62
C ARG A 638 6.23 17.84 -29.47
N ARG A 639 6.40 19.09 -29.03
CA ARG A 639 5.54 19.69 -27.99
C ARG A 639 4.09 19.81 -28.43
N LEU A 640 3.82 20.27 -29.66
CA LEU A 640 2.46 20.38 -30.20
C LEU A 640 1.76 19.02 -30.29
N LEU A 641 2.50 17.98 -30.70
CA LEU A 641 1.98 16.61 -30.71
C LEU A 641 1.69 16.11 -29.28
N GLU A 642 2.62 16.33 -28.35
CA GLU A 642 2.43 15.99 -26.95
C GLU A 642 1.21 16.70 -26.34
N GLU A 643 1.01 17.98 -26.65
CA GLU A 643 -0.15 18.77 -26.22
C GLU A 643 -1.47 18.23 -26.81
N ALA A 644 -1.51 17.90 -28.11
CA ALA A 644 -2.71 17.37 -28.75
C ALA A 644 -3.11 15.99 -28.18
N TRP A 645 -2.13 15.12 -27.94
CA TRP A 645 -2.35 13.83 -27.29
C TRP A 645 -2.71 13.95 -25.82
N ASP A 646 -2.11 14.91 -25.10
CA ASP A 646 -2.48 15.21 -23.71
C ASP A 646 -3.93 15.69 -23.62
N ALA A 647 -4.36 16.57 -24.54
CA ALA A 647 -5.75 17.01 -24.65
C ALA A 647 -6.71 15.84 -24.95
N PHE A 648 -6.36 14.95 -25.89
CA PHE A 648 -7.16 13.76 -26.19
C PHE A 648 -7.25 12.80 -24.99
N ARG A 649 -6.15 12.53 -24.29
CA ARG A 649 -6.16 11.66 -23.11
C ARG A 649 -7.05 12.23 -22.00
N ASP A 650 -7.00 13.55 -21.83
CA ASP A 650 -7.75 14.27 -20.81
C ASP A 650 -9.24 14.38 -21.13
N ASP A 651 -9.62 14.35 -22.41
CA ASP A 651 -10.99 14.31 -22.91
C ASP A 651 -11.10 13.56 -24.25
N PRO A 652 -11.21 12.22 -24.23
CA PRO A 652 -11.19 11.41 -25.44
C PRO A 652 -12.55 11.36 -26.17
N PHE A 653 -13.52 12.16 -25.73
CA PHE A 653 -14.87 12.24 -26.31
C PHE A 653 -15.30 13.67 -26.67
N ASP A 654 -14.37 14.64 -26.57
CA ASP A 654 -14.58 16.07 -26.87
C ASP A 654 -15.88 16.61 -26.25
N GLU A 655 -16.00 16.52 -24.93
CA GLU A 655 -17.16 17.04 -24.19
C GLU A 655 -17.19 18.60 -24.16
N GLY A 656 -16.24 19.27 -24.83
CA GLY A 656 -16.11 20.73 -24.88
C GLY A 656 -15.74 21.31 -26.25
N ASP A 657 -16.59 21.14 -27.26
CA ASP A 657 -16.65 21.92 -28.53
C ASP A 657 -15.29 22.42 -29.11
N THR A 658 -14.24 21.58 -29.16
CA THR A 658 -12.95 21.94 -29.78
C THR A 658 -12.86 21.53 -31.25
N LEU A 659 -13.66 22.18 -32.08
CA LEU A 659 -14.07 21.70 -33.41
C LEU A 659 -13.07 21.86 -34.59
N ASP A 660 -11.76 22.00 -34.41
CA ASP A 660 -10.82 22.15 -35.56
C ASP A 660 -9.36 21.68 -35.32
N SER A 661 -9.12 20.75 -34.37
CA SER A 661 -7.75 20.35 -33.98
C SER A 661 -7.43 18.87 -34.20
N LEU A 662 -6.14 18.50 -34.19
CA LEU A 662 -5.66 17.09 -34.23
C LEU A 662 -6.34 16.22 -33.15
N THR A 663 -6.69 16.81 -32.01
CA THR A 663 -7.45 16.18 -30.92
C THR A 663 -8.83 15.70 -31.36
N GLY A 664 -9.51 16.42 -32.26
CA GLY A 664 -10.79 15.99 -32.85
C GLY A 664 -10.65 14.71 -33.68
N VAL A 665 -9.59 14.63 -34.51
CA VAL A 665 -9.31 13.42 -35.33
C VAL A 665 -9.00 12.20 -34.44
N LEU A 666 -8.27 12.40 -33.34
CA LEU A 666 -8.01 11.34 -32.35
C LEU A 666 -9.31 10.84 -31.71
N THR A 667 -10.18 11.77 -31.30
CA THR A 667 -11.50 11.49 -30.71
C THR A 667 -12.40 10.70 -31.66
N ASP A 668 -12.52 11.17 -32.89
CA ASP A 668 -13.30 10.53 -33.95
C ASP A 668 -12.83 9.10 -34.28
N THR A 669 -11.51 8.87 -34.23
CA THR A 669 -10.91 7.56 -34.48
C THR A 669 -11.15 6.63 -33.29
N ALA A 670 -11.05 7.14 -32.06
CA ALA A 670 -11.34 6.39 -30.85
C ALA A 670 -12.82 5.96 -30.79
N ASP A 671 -13.74 6.85 -31.15
CA ASP A 671 -15.17 6.51 -31.26
C ASP A 671 -15.44 5.42 -32.31
N ALA A 672 -14.75 5.49 -33.46
CA ALA A 672 -14.81 4.47 -34.49
C ALA A 672 -14.37 3.09 -33.97
N LEU A 673 -13.28 3.05 -33.19
CA LEU A 673 -12.74 1.82 -32.62
C LEU A 673 -13.70 1.18 -31.61
N LEU A 674 -14.45 1.98 -30.87
CA LEU A 674 -15.39 1.52 -29.85
C LEU A 674 -16.74 1.07 -30.44
N HIS A 675 -17.27 1.78 -31.44
CA HIS A 675 -18.66 1.63 -31.86
C HIS A 675 -18.85 1.12 -33.30
N HIS A 676 -17.86 1.25 -34.19
CA HIS A 676 -18.05 0.85 -35.58
C HIS A 676 -17.82 -0.66 -35.79
N MET A 677 -18.86 -1.35 -36.28
CA MET A 677 -18.81 -2.79 -36.58
C MET A 677 -18.04 -3.15 -37.86
N ALA A 678 -17.76 -2.17 -38.73
CA ALA A 678 -17.13 -2.38 -40.03
C ALA A 678 -15.60 -2.34 -39.93
N ALA A 679 -14.98 -3.48 -39.63
CA ALA A 679 -13.53 -3.60 -39.40
C ALA A 679 -12.63 -2.98 -40.50
N GLY A 680 -13.06 -3.02 -41.78
CA GLY A 680 -12.33 -2.40 -42.89
C GLY A 680 -12.26 -0.87 -42.79
N ARG A 681 -13.39 -0.21 -42.55
CA ARG A 681 -13.47 1.26 -42.44
C ARG A 681 -12.74 1.78 -41.20
N THR A 682 -12.79 1.05 -40.10
CA THR A 682 -12.04 1.41 -38.88
C THR A 682 -10.53 1.33 -39.11
N LYS A 683 -10.04 0.30 -39.82
CA LYS A 683 -8.63 0.18 -40.20
C LYS A 683 -8.18 1.32 -41.13
N GLU A 684 -9.01 1.70 -42.09
CA GLU A 684 -8.72 2.82 -43.00
C GLU A 684 -8.57 4.14 -42.24
N ARG A 685 -9.49 4.45 -41.30
CA ARG A 685 -9.39 5.66 -40.47
C ARG A 685 -8.15 5.69 -39.59
N VAL A 686 -7.81 4.56 -38.96
CA VAL A 686 -6.56 4.46 -38.17
C VAL A 686 -5.33 4.68 -39.07
N ARG A 687 -5.35 4.16 -40.29
CA ARG A 687 -4.27 4.36 -41.27
C ARG A 687 -4.16 5.81 -41.73
N GLU A 688 -5.28 6.50 -41.91
CA GLU A 688 -5.31 7.93 -42.24
C GLU A 688 -4.72 8.77 -41.11
N LEU A 689 -5.12 8.52 -39.86
CA LEU A 689 -4.53 9.16 -38.68
C LEU A 689 -3.02 8.89 -38.59
N ALA A 690 -2.60 7.64 -38.79
CA ALA A 690 -1.18 7.29 -38.80
C ALA A 690 -0.41 8.06 -39.86
N GLY A 691 -0.98 8.23 -41.07
CA GLY A 691 -0.41 9.05 -42.14
C GLY A 691 -0.22 10.51 -41.71
N GLN A 692 -1.26 11.14 -41.15
CA GLN A 692 -1.19 12.53 -40.69
C GLN A 692 -0.12 12.75 -39.62
N LEU A 693 0.10 11.78 -38.72
CA LEU A 693 1.16 11.85 -37.71
C LEU A 693 2.55 11.73 -38.34
N VAL A 694 2.74 10.79 -39.27
CA VAL A 694 4.01 10.60 -39.99
C VAL A 694 4.38 11.84 -40.81
N ASP A 695 3.42 12.45 -41.50
CA ASP A 695 3.65 13.64 -42.32
C ASP A 695 4.15 14.81 -41.46
N ARG A 696 3.51 15.07 -40.31
CA ARG A 696 3.91 16.13 -39.38
C ARG A 696 5.31 15.93 -38.80
N VAL A 697 5.66 14.69 -38.41
CA VAL A 697 7.01 14.37 -37.91
C VAL A 697 8.05 14.48 -39.04
N THR A 698 7.69 14.09 -40.27
CA THR A 698 8.58 14.19 -41.43
C THR A 698 8.87 15.64 -41.80
N GLU A 699 7.87 16.53 -41.75
CA GLU A 699 8.05 17.96 -41.94
C GLU A 699 9.03 18.58 -40.93
N GLU A 700 8.96 18.14 -39.67
CA GLU A 700 9.84 18.62 -38.60
C GLU A 700 11.29 18.12 -38.77
N VAL A 701 11.49 16.82 -39.00
CA VAL A 701 12.84 16.24 -39.26
C VAL A 701 13.50 16.93 -40.47
N ARG A 702 12.71 17.25 -41.50
CA ARG A 702 13.17 18.01 -42.66
C ARG A 702 13.57 19.44 -42.31
N ALA A 703 12.89 20.10 -41.38
CA ALA A 703 13.22 21.45 -40.94
C ALA A 703 14.52 21.50 -40.12
N GLU A 704 14.81 20.46 -39.33
CA GLU A 704 16.04 20.37 -38.52
C GLU A 704 17.29 20.00 -39.33
N GLN A 705 17.13 19.26 -40.45
CA GLN A 705 18.24 18.81 -41.30
C GLN A 705 18.03 19.23 -42.77
N PRO A 706 18.23 20.51 -43.12
CA PRO A 706 17.89 21.06 -44.44
C PRO A 706 18.85 20.66 -45.58
N ALA A 707 19.95 19.93 -45.30
CA ALA A 707 20.96 19.62 -46.29
C ALA A 707 20.71 18.23 -46.93
N THR A 708 20.35 18.25 -48.22
CA THR A 708 20.40 17.17 -49.21
C THR A 708 19.34 16.03 -49.18
N ALA A 709 18.33 16.25 -50.03
CA ALA A 709 17.70 15.35 -51.04
C ALA A 709 16.75 14.18 -50.70
N MET A 710 15.76 14.07 -51.62
CA MET A 710 14.67 13.10 -51.85
C MET A 710 13.72 12.71 -50.70
N PRO A 711 12.46 12.33 -51.03
CA PRO A 711 11.52 11.79 -50.06
C PRO A 711 12.07 10.50 -49.41
N PRO A 712 11.80 10.27 -48.11
CA PRO A 712 12.23 9.05 -47.43
C PRO A 712 11.69 7.79 -48.13
N PRO A 713 12.39 6.65 -48.06
CA PRO A 713 11.92 5.39 -48.64
C PRO A 713 10.53 5.02 -48.12
N GLU A 714 9.66 4.51 -49.00
CA GLU A 714 8.29 4.16 -48.63
C GLU A 714 8.26 3.09 -47.53
N PRO A 715 7.43 3.27 -46.47
CA PRO A 715 7.39 2.31 -45.37
C PRO A 715 6.82 0.97 -45.83
N THR A 716 7.37 -0.12 -45.29
CA THR A 716 6.85 -1.47 -45.54
C THR A 716 5.42 -1.63 -45.03
N LYS A 717 4.68 -2.56 -45.63
CA LYS A 717 3.32 -2.90 -45.21
C LYS A 717 3.27 -3.30 -43.72
N ASP A 718 4.21 -4.13 -43.28
CA ASP A 718 4.28 -4.62 -41.90
C ASP A 718 4.54 -3.50 -40.89
N TRP A 719 5.30 -2.47 -41.27
CA TRP A 719 5.51 -1.30 -40.42
C TRP A 719 4.23 -0.48 -40.23
N TRP A 720 3.47 -0.26 -41.31
CA TRP A 720 2.17 0.41 -41.23
C TRP A 720 1.19 -0.38 -40.37
N ASP A 721 1.14 -1.70 -40.54
CA ASP A 721 0.27 -2.57 -39.77
C ASP A 721 0.64 -2.53 -38.28
N THR A 722 1.93 -2.53 -37.95
CA THR A 722 2.45 -2.38 -36.57
C THR A 722 2.10 -1.02 -35.96
N LEU A 723 2.31 0.07 -36.71
CA LEU A 723 1.98 1.43 -36.24
C LEU A 723 0.48 1.58 -36.00
N CYS A 724 -0.37 1.10 -36.91
CA CYS A 724 -1.82 1.12 -36.78
C CYS A 724 -2.29 0.29 -35.57
N LEU A 725 -1.66 -0.85 -35.31
CA LEU A 725 -1.96 -1.70 -34.16
C LEU A 725 -1.64 -0.98 -32.84
N ARG A 726 -0.43 -0.39 -32.73
CA ARG A 726 0.00 0.38 -31.55
C ARG A 726 -0.88 1.61 -31.31
N LEU A 727 -1.25 2.33 -32.38
CA LEU A 727 -2.18 3.47 -32.31
C LEU A 727 -3.57 3.03 -31.83
N SER A 728 -4.12 1.96 -32.40
CA SER A 728 -5.43 1.43 -31.98
C SER A 728 -5.43 1.04 -30.51
N PHE A 729 -4.37 0.38 -30.05
CA PHE A 729 -4.18 0.01 -28.65
C PHE A 729 -4.12 1.24 -27.73
N LEU A 730 -3.35 2.27 -28.11
CA LEU A 730 -3.22 3.51 -27.33
C LEU A 730 -4.54 4.27 -27.21
N LEU A 731 -5.32 4.39 -28.29
CA LEU A 731 -6.61 5.07 -28.30
C LEU A 731 -7.64 4.33 -27.41
N LEU A 732 -7.72 3.00 -27.53
CA LEU A 732 -8.58 2.17 -26.69
C LEU A 732 -8.16 2.23 -25.21
N LEU A 733 -6.86 2.23 -24.93
CA LEU A 733 -6.36 2.35 -23.56
C LEU A 733 -6.67 3.73 -22.95
N SER A 734 -6.55 4.81 -23.74
CA SER A 734 -6.85 6.17 -23.30
C SER A 734 -8.34 6.36 -22.99
N THR A 735 -9.23 5.82 -23.83
CA THR A 735 -10.67 5.82 -23.58
C THR A 735 -11.05 4.99 -22.35
N LEU A 736 -10.46 3.79 -22.20
CA LEU A 736 -10.60 2.96 -20.99
C LEU A 736 -10.16 3.73 -19.74
N HIS A 737 -8.97 4.35 -19.78
CA HIS A 737 -8.39 5.10 -18.68
C HIS A 737 -9.31 6.22 -18.22
N HIS A 738 -9.73 7.09 -19.13
CA HIS A 738 -10.60 8.23 -18.83
C HIS A 738 -11.95 7.77 -18.22
N ARG A 739 -12.61 6.77 -18.81
CA ARG A 739 -13.93 6.31 -18.33
C ARG A 739 -13.83 5.48 -17.05
N LEU A 740 -12.74 4.75 -16.82
CA LEU A 740 -12.48 4.05 -15.57
C LEU A 740 -12.22 5.03 -14.41
N GLU A 741 -11.53 6.13 -14.68
CA GLU A 741 -11.34 7.22 -13.73
C GLU A 741 -12.69 7.85 -13.33
N ARG A 742 -13.53 8.15 -14.33
CA ARG A 742 -14.89 8.67 -14.10
C ARG A 742 -15.77 7.68 -13.33
N LEU A 743 -15.71 6.40 -13.67
CA LEU A 743 -16.43 5.32 -12.97
C LEU A 743 -16.04 5.28 -11.49
N THR A 744 -14.74 5.35 -11.23
CA THR A 744 -14.19 5.35 -9.86
C THR A 744 -14.57 6.62 -9.09
N PHE A 745 -14.61 7.77 -9.77
CA PHE A 745 -15.01 9.04 -9.17
C PHE A 745 -16.49 9.06 -8.76
N LEU A 746 -17.39 8.60 -9.65
CA LEU A 746 -18.84 8.57 -9.42
C LEU A 746 -19.31 7.43 -8.50
N TRP A 747 -18.44 6.44 -8.23
CA TRP A 747 -18.77 5.26 -7.42
C TRP A 747 -19.50 5.57 -6.10
N PRO A 748 -19.11 6.56 -5.25
CA PRO A 748 -19.77 6.78 -3.96
C PRO A 748 -21.26 7.13 -4.07
N HIS A 749 -21.62 7.89 -5.11
CA HIS A 749 -23.01 8.27 -5.35
C HIS A 749 -23.81 7.08 -5.87
N VAL A 750 -23.19 6.29 -6.74
CA VAL A 750 -23.81 5.14 -7.38
C VAL A 750 -23.94 3.95 -6.43
N GLU A 751 -22.96 3.71 -5.57
CA GLU A 751 -22.97 2.64 -4.57
C GLU A 751 -24.20 2.77 -3.68
N ALA A 752 -24.48 3.98 -3.19
CA ALA A 752 -25.68 4.27 -2.41
C ALA A 752 -26.98 4.11 -3.22
N ALA A 753 -26.98 4.57 -4.48
CA ALA A 753 -28.17 4.52 -5.34
C ALA A 753 -28.51 3.08 -5.82
N LEU A 754 -27.50 2.31 -6.22
CA LEU A 754 -27.58 0.95 -6.78
C LEU A 754 -27.27 -0.17 -5.75
N ARG A 755 -27.04 0.17 -4.47
CA ARG A 755 -26.80 -0.77 -3.36
C ARG A 755 -25.70 -1.81 -3.68
N LEU A 756 -24.57 -1.36 -4.24
CA LEU A 756 -23.48 -2.23 -4.72
C LEU A 756 -22.53 -2.74 -3.60
N ASP A 757 -22.85 -2.49 -2.32
CA ASP A 757 -22.06 -2.75 -1.09
C ASP A 757 -21.51 -4.18 -0.90
N SER A 758 -21.96 -5.16 -1.68
CA SER A 758 -21.82 -6.59 -1.34
C SER A 758 -20.49 -7.26 -1.73
N GLN A 759 -19.78 -6.84 -2.79
CA GLN A 759 -18.61 -7.61 -3.27
C GLN A 759 -17.51 -6.79 -3.99
N GLY A 760 -17.60 -5.46 -4.08
CA GLY A 760 -16.63 -4.62 -4.79
C GLY A 760 -15.26 -4.46 -4.12
N LYS A 761 -14.70 -5.51 -3.51
CA LYS A 761 -13.51 -5.52 -2.63
C LYS A 761 -12.26 -4.85 -3.23
N GLU A 762 -12.16 -4.74 -4.55
CA GLU A 762 -10.99 -4.22 -5.24
C GLU A 762 -11.03 -2.70 -5.48
N LEU A 763 -12.20 -2.11 -5.80
CA LEU A 763 -12.38 -0.65 -5.80
C LEU A 763 -12.80 -0.08 -4.44
N ALA A 764 -13.46 -0.89 -3.60
CA ALA A 764 -13.90 -0.49 -2.26
C ALA A 764 -12.73 -0.28 -1.28
N ARG A 765 -11.52 -0.76 -1.62
CA ARG A 765 -10.26 -0.36 -0.94
C ARG A 765 -9.82 1.04 -1.35
N ARG A 766 -10.77 1.97 -1.48
CA ARG A 766 -10.46 3.38 -1.72
C ARG A 766 -9.77 3.93 -0.49
N VAL A 767 -8.73 4.74 -0.73
CA VAL A 767 -8.24 5.65 0.30
C VAL A 767 -9.40 6.46 0.84
N PRO A 768 -9.67 6.43 2.15
CA PRO A 768 -10.69 7.28 2.74
C PRO A 768 -10.43 8.75 2.38
N LEU A 769 -11.41 9.39 1.75
CA LEU A 769 -11.32 10.80 1.36
C LEU A 769 -11.05 11.73 2.54
N ASP A 770 -11.36 11.27 3.76
CA ASP A 770 -11.03 11.92 5.02
C ASP A 770 -9.54 12.31 5.12
N TYR A 771 -8.64 11.52 4.53
CA TYR A 771 -7.18 11.78 4.57
C TYR A 771 -6.63 12.50 3.34
N ALA A 772 -7.46 12.78 2.33
CA ALA A 772 -7.01 13.49 1.11
C ALA A 772 -6.41 14.89 1.37
N PRO A 773 -6.84 15.66 2.40
CA PRO A 773 -6.20 16.93 2.77
C PRO A 773 -4.86 16.76 3.51
N LEU A 774 -4.63 15.59 4.12
CA LEU A 774 -3.48 15.34 5.00
C LEU A 774 -2.32 14.68 4.26
N VAL A 775 -2.64 13.80 3.31
CA VAL A 775 -1.65 13.02 2.57
C VAL A 775 -1.33 13.72 1.25
N PRO A 776 -0.04 14.00 0.95
CA PRO A 776 0.36 14.53 -0.34
C PRO A 776 -0.06 13.62 -1.49
N GLU A 777 -0.40 14.23 -2.61
CA GLU A 777 -0.71 13.48 -3.83
C GLU A 777 0.50 12.66 -4.28
N ALA A 778 0.24 11.68 -5.14
CA ALA A 778 1.32 10.96 -5.79
C ALA A 778 2.13 11.93 -6.69
N PRO A 779 3.48 11.90 -6.67
CA PRO A 779 4.32 12.90 -7.34
C PRO A 779 4.12 12.95 -8.86
N MET A 780 3.74 11.83 -9.46
CA MET A 780 3.44 11.71 -10.89
C MET A 780 1.99 12.11 -11.25
N GLY A 781 1.18 12.47 -10.25
CA GLY A 781 -0.27 12.65 -10.34
C GLY A 781 -1.03 11.37 -10.01
N ASN A 782 -2.35 11.45 -9.95
CA ASN A 782 -3.22 10.28 -9.83
C ASN A 782 -3.13 9.44 -11.11
N ILE A 783 -2.14 8.54 -11.19
CA ILE A 783 -1.96 7.67 -12.34
C ILE A 783 -2.72 6.37 -12.11
N LEU A 784 -3.58 6.01 -13.08
CA LEU A 784 -4.03 4.65 -13.30
C LEU A 784 -3.03 3.92 -14.21
N GLY A 785 -2.40 2.88 -13.67
CA GLY A 785 -1.53 1.96 -14.40
C GLY A 785 -2.21 0.63 -14.64
N TYR A 786 -1.75 -0.10 -15.66
CA TYR A 786 -2.25 -1.41 -16.05
C TYR A 786 -1.12 -2.44 -16.06
N GLN A 787 -1.45 -3.68 -15.76
CA GLN A 787 -0.52 -4.82 -15.77
C GLN A 787 -1.24 -6.02 -16.38
N TYR A 788 -0.59 -6.73 -17.31
CA TYR A 788 -1.14 -7.92 -17.95
C TYR A 788 -0.29 -9.15 -17.62
N LEU A 789 -0.84 -10.06 -16.81
CA LEU A 789 -0.17 -11.28 -16.39
C LEU A 789 -0.65 -12.46 -17.26
N PRO A 790 0.17 -13.00 -18.17
CA PRO A 790 -0.23 -14.14 -18.98
C PRO A 790 -0.37 -15.40 -18.12
N ASP A 791 -1.46 -16.15 -18.32
CA ASP A 791 -1.69 -17.37 -17.55
C ASP A 791 -0.83 -18.54 -18.06
N GLY A 792 -0.39 -19.37 -17.11
CA GLY A 792 0.55 -20.45 -17.36
C GLY A 792 -0.10 -21.79 -17.74
N GLU A 793 -1.38 -21.98 -17.41
CA GLU A 793 -1.99 -23.32 -17.34
C GLU A 793 -2.90 -23.66 -18.54
N GLU A 794 -3.54 -22.67 -19.19
CA GLU A 794 -4.48 -22.92 -20.29
C GLU A 794 -3.97 -22.41 -21.65
N ARG A 795 -4.07 -23.28 -22.66
CA ARG A 795 -3.81 -22.94 -24.07
C ARG A 795 -5.04 -23.26 -24.89
N ASP A 796 -5.37 -22.39 -25.83
CA ASP A 796 -6.37 -22.73 -26.85
C ASP A 796 -5.77 -23.66 -27.92
N ASP A 797 -6.63 -24.14 -28.83
CA ASP A 797 -6.25 -25.01 -29.96
C ASP A 797 -5.20 -24.38 -30.90
N ALA A 798 -5.02 -23.05 -30.84
CA ALA A 798 -4.04 -22.28 -31.60
C ALA A 798 -2.76 -21.97 -30.80
N GLY A 799 -2.63 -22.48 -29.57
CA GLY A 799 -1.47 -22.28 -28.69
C GLY A 799 -1.39 -20.91 -28.00
N ARG A 800 -2.43 -20.07 -28.12
CA ARG A 800 -2.54 -18.76 -27.47
C ARG A 800 -2.90 -18.93 -25.99
N ARG A 801 -2.48 -17.98 -25.16
CA ARG A 801 -2.71 -17.99 -23.71
C ARG A 801 -3.56 -16.81 -23.30
N GLY A 802 -4.56 -17.07 -22.47
CA GLY A 802 -5.27 -16.03 -21.73
C GLY A 802 -4.35 -15.33 -20.73
N GLY A 803 -4.91 -14.35 -20.03
CA GLY A 803 -4.18 -13.63 -18.99
C GLY A 803 -5.11 -12.81 -18.10
N THR A 804 -4.53 -12.35 -17.01
CA THR A 804 -5.19 -11.49 -16.02
C THR A 804 -4.78 -10.04 -16.26
N LEU A 805 -5.77 -9.17 -16.56
CA LEU A 805 -5.57 -7.73 -16.65
C LEU A 805 -5.86 -7.08 -15.31
N ARG A 806 -4.86 -6.44 -14.72
CA ARG A 806 -4.95 -5.68 -13.47
C ARG A 806 -4.79 -4.20 -13.75
N PHE A 807 -5.39 -3.39 -12.88
CA PHE A 807 -5.15 -1.95 -12.81
C PHE A 807 -4.76 -1.57 -11.39
N PHE A 808 -4.04 -0.48 -11.24
CA PHE A 808 -3.73 0.08 -9.94
C PHE A 808 -3.77 1.60 -10.00
N ARG A 809 -4.07 2.20 -8.86
CA ARG A 809 -4.20 3.64 -8.73
C ARG A 809 -3.23 4.14 -7.70
N CYS A 810 -2.36 5.07 -8.07
CA CYS A 810 -1.55 5.77 -7.08
C CYS A 810 -2.28 7.03 -6.61
N ALA A 811 -2.85 7.00 -5.41
CA ALA A 811 -3.68 8.10 -4.89
C ALA A 811 -2.89 9.10 -4.03
N GLY A 812 -1.82 8.66 -3.36
CA GLY A 812 -1.05 9.51 -2.48
C GLY A 812 0.13 8.79 -1.83
N VAL A 813 0.90 9.54 -1.04
CA VAL A 813 2.11 9.03 -0.38
C VAL A 813 1.76 8.58 1.04
N GLY A 814 1.31 7.33 1.17
CA GLY A 814 0.76 6.79 2.41
C GLY A 814 1.71 6.90 3.62
N ARG A 815 3.01 6.73 3.43
CA ARG A 815 4.02 6.91 4.49
C ARG A 815 4.03 8.28 5.15
N GLU A 816 3.63 9.35 4.46
CA GLU A 816 3.56 10.69 5.07
C GLU A 816 2.45 10.77 6.13
N LEU A 817 1.46 9.88 6.11
CA LEU A 817 0.49 9.79 7.20
C LEU A 817 1.14 9.31 8.51
N LEU A 818 2.12 8.40 8.44
CA LEU A 818 2.87 7.94 9.60
C LEU A 818 3.83 9.01 10.11
N LEU A 819 4.54 9.67 9.19
CA LEU A 819 5.59 10.63 9.51
C LEU A 819 5.05 11.98 10.03
N ASN A 820 3.74 12.22 9.95
CA ASN A 820 3.08 13.41 10.48
C ASN A 820 1.96 13.05 11.49
N LEU A 821 2.01 11.84 12.07
CA LEU A 821 0.95 11.34 12.95
C LEU A 821 0.84 12.13 14.26
N ASP A 822 1.95 12.65 14.77
CA ASP A 822 2.05 13.51 15.95
C ASP A 822 1.40 14.89 15.73
N GLY A 823 1.26 15.32 14.47
CA GLY A 823 0.51 16.53 14.10
C GLY A 823 -0.99 16.29 13.92
N LEU A 824 -1.45 15.04 13.84
CA LEU A 824 -2.86 14.74 13.61
C LEU A 824 -3.69 15.01 14.86
N GLY A 825 -4.81 15.72 14.71
CA GLY A 825 -5.67 16.10 15.84
C GLY A 825 -5.16 17.30 16.65
N ALA A 826 -3.99 17.84 16.31
CA ALA A 826 -3.53 19.12 16.83
C ALA A 826 -4.41 20.26 16.29
N ASP A 827 -4.81 21.15 17.19
CA ASP A 827 -5.49 22.39 16.85
C ASP A 827 -4.90 23.55 17.69
N PRO A 828 -3.85 24.21 17.15
CA PRO A 828 -3.25 25.37 17.76
C PRO A 828 -4.22 26.51 18.11
N ALA A 829 -5.34 26.67 17.40
CA ALA A 829 -6.28 27.77 17.64
C ALA A 829 -6.95 27.66 19.01
N ILE A 830 -7.20 26.43 19.47
CA ILE A 830 -7.74 26.11 20.80
C ILE A 830 -6.65 25.62 21.78
N GLY A 831 -5.36 25.76 21.42
CA GLY A 831 -4.23 25.32 22.24
C GLY A 831 -4.10 23.80 22.40
N ARG A 832 -4.75 23.01 21.54
CA ARG A 832 -4.70 21.54 21.58
C ARG A 832 -3.47 21.05 20.82
N GLY A 833 -2.51 20.43 21.50
CA GLY A 833 -1.41 19.72 20.84
C GLY A 833 -1.88 18.46 20.09
N GLY A 834 -0.98 17.75 19.42
CA GLY A 834 -1.23 16.39 18.92
C GLY A 834 -0.70 15.28 19.86
N PRO A 835 -0.93 14.00 19.56
CA PRO A 835 -0.52 12.86 20.39
C PRO A 835 1.01 12.69 20.44
N HIS A 836 1.51 12.08 21.52
CA HIS A 836 2.89 11.62 21.57
C HIS A 836 2.99 10.26 20.87
N VAL A 837 3.78 10.19 19.79
CA VAL A 837 3.89 9.01 18.94
C VAL A 837 5.25 8.37 19.14
N VAL A 838 5.27 7.09 19.54
CA VAL A 838 6.49 6.30 19.66
C VAL A 838 6.55 5.31 18.50
N LEU A 839 7.44 5.58 17.54
CA LEU A 839 7.72 4.67 16.43
C LEU A 839 8.74 3.64 16.89
N MET A 840 8.42 2.37 16.82
CA MET A 840 9.32 1.28 17.19
C MET A 840 9.66 0.47 15.95
N SER A 841 10.95 0.31 15.64
CA SER A 841 11.37 -0.52 14.50
C SER A 841 12.41 -1.56 14.91
N GLY A 842 12.21 -2.80 14.44
CA GLY A 842 13.12 -3.93 14.62
C GLY A 842 14.45 -3.78 13.90
N THR A 843 14.49 -2.99 12.82
CA THR A 843 15.71 -2.67 12.07
C THR A 843 16.17 -1.25 12.28
N SER A 844 15.36 -0.40 12.91
CA SER A 844 15.72 0.87 13.58
C SER A 844 16.26 1.98 12.69
N TRP A 845 17.09 1.65 11.70
CA TRP A 845 17.66 2.54 10.72
C TRP A 845 18.31 1.71 9.61
N ALA A 846 17.76 1.80 8.39
CA ALA A 846 18.29 1.11 7.21
C ALA A 846 18.63 2.10 6.10
N GLY A 847 19.69 2.90 6.29
CA GLY A 847 20.00 4.15 5.56
C GLY A 847 19.46 4.29 4.13
N GLU A 848 19.93 3.48 3.17
CA GLU A 848 19.54 3.60 1.74
C GLU A 848 18.38 2.67 1.34
N SER A 849 17.71 2.01 2.29
CA SER A 849 16.57 1.15 2.00
C SER A 849 15.36 1.97 1.57
N SER A 850 14.80 1.63 0.41
CA SER A 850 13.58 2.27 -0.10
C SER A 850 12.31 1.89 0.67
N ARG A 851 12.31 0.69 1.29
CA ARG A 851 11.15 0.12 1.98
C ARG A 851 11.22 0.28 3.50
N ALA A 852 12.39 0.04 4.09
CA ALA A 852 12.54 -0.15 5.54
C ALA A 852 13.10 1.06 6.28
N HIS A 853 13.70 2.02 5.58
CA HIS A 853 14.17 3.24 6.23
C HIS A 853 12.99 4.12 6.63
N VAL A 854 12.83 4.35 7.94
CA VAL A 854 11.91 5.33 8.51
C VAL A 854 12.68 6.66 8.63
N ARG A 855 12.22 7.69 7.91
CA ARG A 855 12.87 9.02 7.83
C ARG A 855 12.57 9.90 9.05
N VAL A 856 12.79 9.34 10.24
CA VAL A 856 12.70 10.03 11.53
C VAL A 856 13.99 9.74 12.28
N PRO A 857 14.73 10.76 12.76
CA PRO A 857 15.96 10.54 13.52
C PRO A 857 15.69 9.69 14.76
N VAL A 858 16.51 8.65 14.96
CA VAL A 858 16.42 7.84 16.17
C VAL A 858 16.79 8.71 17.37
N SER A 859 15.88 8.76 18.34
CA SER A 859 16.02 9.57 19.55
C SER A 859 16.29 8.71 20.79
N LEU A 860 15.91 7.43 20.73
CA LEU A 860 16.06 6.48 21.82
C LEU A 860 16.50 5.12 21.29
N VAL A 861 17.48 4.49 21.94
CA VAL A 861 17.89 3.11 21.65
C VAL A 861 17.67 2.23 22.87
N LEU A 862 17.06 1.06 22.68
CA LEU A 862 17.05 -0.03 23.65
C LEU A 862 18.29 -0.90 23.45
N LYS A 863 19.19 -0.88 24.44
CA LYS A 863 20.38 -1.73 24.47
C LYS A 863 20.06 -3.05 25.19
N PRO A 864 20.42 -4.20 24.61
CA PRO A 864 20.37 -5.47 25.35
C PRO A 864 21.48 -5.52 26.41
N THR A 865 21.40 -6.49 27.31
CA THR A 865 22.48 -6.75 28.28
C THR A 865 23.80 -7.12 27.59
N GLU A 866 24.92 -6.82 28.26
CA GLU A 866 26.25 -7.19 27.76
C GLU A 866 26.40 -8.70 27.54
N ALA A 867 25.82 -9.52 28.42
CA ALA A 867 25.80 -10.97 28.26
C ALA A 867 25.06 -11.41 27.00
N SER A 868 23.89 -10.82 26.72
CA SER A 868 23.15 -11.08 25.49
C SER A 868 23.93 -10.62 24.26
N LEU A 869 24.58 -9.45 24.30
CA LEU A 869 25.41 -8.96 23.20
C LEU A 869 26.59 -9.90 22.92
N ALA A 870 27.27 -10.37 23.96
CA ALA A 870 28.39 -11.30 23.86
C ALA A 870 27.97 -12.65 23.26
N ALA A 871 26.80 -13.16 23.63
CA ALA A 871 26.25 -14.40 23.07
C ALA A 871 25.83 -14.23 21.59
N VAL A 872 25.16 -13.12 21.24
CA VAL A 872 24.79 -12.81 19.85
C VAL A 872 26.04 -12.63 18.97
N ALA A 873 27.13 -12.09 19.52
CA ALA A 873 28.40 -11.95 18.82
C ALA A 873 29.07 -13.30 18.46
N GLN A 874 28.66 -14.41 19.09
CA GLN A 874 29.12 -15.77 18.74
C GLN A 874 28.32 -16.39 17.57
N THR A 875 27.36 -15.65 17.00
CA THR A 875 26.63 -16.07 15.79
C THR A 875 27.60 -16.31 14.64
N SER A 876 27.46 -17.44 13.94
CA SER A 876 28.39 -17.84 12.87
C SER A 876 27.68 -18.04 11.54
N PHE A 877 28.28 -17.50 10.48
CA PHE A 877 27.81 -17.67 9.10
C PHE A 877 28.67 -18.67 8.35
N ALA A 878 28.05 -19.43 7.45
CA ALA A 878 28.75 -20.33 6.55
C ALA A 878 28.13 -20.32 5.15
N THR A 879 28.95 -20.49 4.12
CA THR A 879 28.46 -20.86 2.77
C THR A 879 28.62 -22.36 2.58
N ARG A 880 27.57 -23.03 2.10
CA ARG A 880 27.58 -24.46 1.80
C ARG A 880 26.83 -24.71 0.49
N PHE A 881 27.52 -24.47 -0.62
CA PHE A 881 26.90 -24.57 -1.95
C PHE A 881 26.67 -26.03 -2.33
N LEU A 882 25.54 -26.28 -3.00
CA LEU A 882 25.21 -27.59 -3.54
C LEU A 882 25.62 -27.68 -5.00
N TYR A 883 26.02 -28.87 -5.43
CA TYR A 883 26.45 -29.15 -6.79
C TYR A 883 25.61 -30.28 -7.38
N ASP A 884 25.27 -30.15 -8.67
CA ASP A 884 24.60 -31.19 -9.43
C ASP A 884 25.56 -32.35 -9.75
N ARG A 885 25.06 -33.34 -10.50
CA ARG A 885 25.87 -34.51 -10.91
C ARG A 885 27.02 -34.15 -11.85
N ASP A 886 26.91 -33.02 -12.54
CA ASP A 886 27.90 -32.52 -13.49
C ASP A 886 28.90 -31.56 -12.82
N GLY A 887 28.83 -31.41 -11.49
CA GLY A 887 29.71 -30.53 -10.71
C GLY A 887 29.38 -29.04 -10.83
N ARG A 888 28.22 -28.67 -11.41
CA ARG A 888 27.81 -27.27 -11.54
C ARG A 888 27.09 -26.79 -10.27
N PRO A 889 27.34 -25.54 -9.84
CA PRO A 889 26.71 -24.99 -8.65
C PRO A 889 25.20 -24.83 -8.86
N MET A 890 24.42 -25.37 -7.94
CA MET A 890 22.97 -25.30 -7.96
C MET A 890 22.50 -23.95 -7.42
N SER A 891 21.61 -23.29 -8.16
CA SER A 891 20.93 -22.07 -7.71
C SER A 891 19.42 -22.23 -7.82
N LEU A 892 18.70 -21.76 -6.81
CA LEU A 892 17.24 -21.64 -6.84
C LEU A 892 16.82 -20.20 -7.16
N SER A 893 17.60 -19.22 -6.72
CA SER A 893 17.38 -17.82 -7.10
C SER A 893 17.80 -17.58 -8.54
N GLY A 894 16.93 -16.96 -9.33
CA GLY A 894 17.18 -16.72 -10.76
C GLY A 894 16.72 -17.86 -11.67
N THR A 895 16.32 -19.01 -11.12
CA THR A 895 15.68 -20.09 -11.89
C THR A 895 14.30 -19.65 -12.40
N PRO A 896 13.97 -19.88 -13.69
CA PRO A 896 12.66 -19.57 -14.24
C PRO A 896 11.52 -20.23 -13.43
N PRO A 897 10.35 -19.58 -13.27
CA PRO A 897 9.25 -20.10 -12.46
C PRO A 897 8.81 -21.54 -12.80
N ARG A 898 8.93 -21.94 -14.07
CA ARG A 898 8.58 -23.30 -14.54
C ARG A 898 9.47 -24.39 -13.96
N ASP A 899 10.78 -24.15 -13.91
CA ASP A 899 11.78 -25.16 -13.47
C ASP A 899 12.10 -25.05 -11.97
N ARG A 900 11.65 -23.95 -11.35
CA ARG A 900 11.93 -23.60 -9.96
C ARG A 900 11.53 -24.69 -8.95
N LEU A 901 10.38 -25.35 -9.15
CA LEU A 901 9.92 -26.41 -8.26
C LEU A 901 10.81 -27.65 -8.35
N ALA A 902 11.16 -28.07 -9.57
CA ALA A 902 12.06 -29.20 -9.80
C ALA A 902 13.45 -28.93 -9.21
N GLN A 903 13.95 -27.69 -9.35
CA GLN A 903 15.22 -27.26 -8.78
C GLN A 903 15.22 -27.28 -7.24
N ALA A 904 14.13 -26.80 -6.61
CA ALA A 904 13.98 -26.84 -5.15
C ALA A 904 14.01 -28.29 -4.62
N VAL A 905 13.31 -29.21 -5.29
CA VAL A 905 13.33 -30.64 -4.96
C VAL A 905 14.72 -31.25 -5.15
N ALA A 906 15.45 -30.89 -6.21
CA ALA A 906 16.81 -31.35 -6.44
C ALA A 906 17.76 -30.90 -5.32
N MET A 907 17.67 -29.64 -4.89
CA MET A 907 18.46 -29.13 -3.76
C MET A 907 18.11 -29.82 -2.44
N ALA A 908 16.81 -30.04 -2.18
CA ALA A 908 16.33 -30.75 -1.00
C ALA A 908 16.88 -32.18 -0.92
N ARG A 909 16.88 -32.91 -2.05
CA ARG A 909 17.48 -34.25 -2.14
C ARG A 909 18.96 -34.23 -1.77
N ARG A 910 19.73 -33.27 -2.30
CA ARG A 910 21.16 -33.16 -2.00
C ARG A 910 21.45 -32.78 -0.54
N LEU A 911 20.55 -32.04 0.11
CA LEU A 911 20.62 -31.74 1.54
C LEU A 911 20.32 -32.96 2.42
N GLY A 912 19.36 -33.79 2.01
CA GLY A 912 18.88 -34.96 2.74
C GLY A 912 19.70 -36.24 2.52
N GLU A 913 20.39 -36.37 1.38
CA GLU A 913 21.20 -37.54 1.04
C GLU A 913 22.34 -37.78 2.06
N PRO A 914 22.51 -39.01 2.58
CA PRO A 914 23.62 -39.33 3.47
C PRO A 914 24.95 -39.27 2.69
N GLY A 915 25.91 -38.53 3.21
CA GLY A 915 27.27 -38.47 2.64
C GLY A 915 28.06 -39.76 2.88
N LEU A 916 29.32 -39.79 2.42
CA LEU A 916 30.25 -40.92 2.63
C LEU A 916 30.44 -41.32 4.12
N GLY A 917 30.15 -40.40 5.06
CA GLY A 917 30.17 -40.65 6.51
C GLY A 917 28.80 -40.97 7.13
N GLY A 918 27.79 -41.34 6.34
CA GLY A 918 26.46 -41.75 6.81
C GLY A 918 25.54 -40.62 7.32
N THR A 919 26.06 -39.41 7.53
CA THR A 919 25.26 -38.24 7.95
C THR A 919 25.06 -37.28 6.78
N SER A 920 23.82 -36.83 6.57
CA SER A 920 23.46 -35.86 5.55
C SER A 920 24.01 -34.46 5.86
N VAL A 921 24.07 -33.58 4.85
CA VAL A 921 24.54 -32.19 5.05
C VAL A 921 23.66 -31.47 6.07
N LEU A 922 22.35 -31.67 6.00
CA LEU A 922 21.40 -31.11 6.98
C LEU A 922 21.70 -31.58 8.40
N GLY A 923 21.97 -32.88 8.60
CA GLY A 923 22.29 -33.44 9.92
C GLY A 923 23.63 -32.94 10.48
N GLN A 924 24.62 -32.71 9.62
CA GLN A 924 25.91 -32.14 10.02
C GLN A 924 25.79 -30.69 10.50
N GLU A 925 24.87 -29.90 9.93
CA GLU A 925 24.67 -28.51 10.34
C GLU A 925 23.81 -28.39 11.61
N ILE A 926 22.85 -29.30 11.82
CA ILE A 926 22.03 -29.37 13.05
C ILE A 926 22.88 -29.82 14.25
N SER A 927 23.73 -30.84 14.07
CA SER A 927 24.58 -31.39 15.14
C SER A 927 25.65 -30.44 15.67
N ARG A 928 25.95 -29.35 14.95
CA ARG A 928 26.89 -28.30 15.40
C ARG A 928 26.31 -27.38 16.47
N ILE A 929 24.99 -27.43 16.72
CA ILE A 929 24.36 -26.70 17.81
C ILE A 929 24.59 -27.48 19.13
N PRO A 930 25.27 -26.89 20.12
CA PRO A 930 25.58 -27.58 21.38
C PRO A 930 24.32 -27.94 22.17
N GLU A 931 23.35 -27.03 22.21
CA GLU A 931 22.11 -27.13 22.99
C GLU A 931 21.11 -28.09 22.32
N THR A 932 20.83 -29.21 22.98
CA THR A 932 19.92 -30.26 22.45
C THR A 932 18.51 -29.73 22.21
N SER A 933 17.98 -28.87 23.08
CA SER A 933 16.65 -28.26 22.96
C SER A 933 16.51 -27.34 21.73
N ARG A 934 17.63 -26.96 21.10
CA ARG A 934 17.69 -26.06 19.93
C ARG A 934 18.30 -26.72 18.69
N ARG A 935 18.46 -28.06 18.68
CA ARG A 935 18.88 -28.84 17.50
C ARG A 935 17.76 -28.94 16.47
N ARG A 936 17.23 -27.80 16.07
CA ARG A 936 16.15 -27.66 15.08
C ARG A 936 16.61 -26.73 13.96
N ALA A 937 16.22 -27.05 12.74
CA ALA A 937 16.57 -26.30 11.54
C ALA A 937 15.35 -25.62 10.90
N LEU A 938 15.58 -24.40 10.44
CA LEU A 938 14.64 -23.64 9.60
C LEU A 938 15.18 -23.60 8.16
N ILE A 939 14.43 -24.18 7.21
CA ILE A 939 14.75 -24.19 5.79
C ILE A 939 13.89 -23.14 5.09
N LEU A 940 14.55 -22.13 4.50
CA LEU A 940 13.89 -20.96 3.91
C LEU A 940 13.83 -21.07 2.38
N VAL A 941 12.61 -21.07 1.86
CA VAL A 941 12.28 -21.18 0.42
C VAL A 941 11.50 -19.97 -0.09
N GLY A 942 11.19 -19.89 -1.38
CA GLY A 942 10.55 -18.72 -1.99
C GLY A 942 9.02 -18.71 -1.95
N SER A 943 8.37 -19.87 -1.79
CA SER A 943 6.90 -19.98 -1.86
C SER A 943 6.34 -21.15 -1.04
N TYR A 944 5.05 -21.10 -0.70
CA TYR A 944 4.37 -22.21 0.01
C TYR A 944 4.39 -23.52 -0.80
N ARG A 945 4.27 -23.42 -2.14
CA ARG A 945 4.42 -24.59 -3.04
C ARG A 945 5.82 -25.18 -2.98
N GLU A 946 6.86 -24.34 -2.98
CA GLU A 946 8.24 -24.79 -2.76
C GLU A 946 8.41 -25.44 -1.38
N ALA A 947 7.76 -24.90 -0.34
CA ALA A 947 7.87 -25.42 1.03
C ALA A 947 7.30 -26.84 1.14
N ALA A 948 6.11 -27.06 0.58
CA ALA A 948 5.48 -28.38 0.52
C ALA A 948 6.36 -29.39 -0.25
N ALA A 949 6.85 -29.02 -1.44
CA ALA A 949 7.64 -29.92 -2.27
C ALA A 949 9.02 -30.26 -1.65
N VAL A 950 9.67 -29.29 -1.00
CA VAL A 950 10.94 -29.52 -0.30
C VAL A 950 10.73 -30.40 0.94
N ALA A 951 9.67 -30.18 1.71
CA ALA A 951 9.35 -31.02 2.86
C ALA A 951 9.05 -32.46 2.43
N GLU A 952 8.27 -32.65 1.37
CA GLU A 952 7.96 -33.97 0.81
C GLU A 952 9.22 -34.68 0.30
N ALA A 953 10.14 -33.95 -0.33
CA ALA A 953 11.42 -34.50 -0.79
C ALA A 953 12.30 -34.97 0.38
N LEU A 954 12.30 -34.24 1.51
CA LEU A 954 13.07 -34.60 2.71
C LEU A 954 12.43 -35.78 3.46
N HIS A 955 11.10 -35.82 3.58
CA HIS A 955 10.35 -36.86 4.30
C HIS A 955 10.56 -38.28 3.71
N ARG A 956 10.94 -38.37 2.43
CA ARG A 956 11.26 -39.65 1.77
C ARG A 956 12.53 -40.33 2.28
N PHE A 957 13.43 -39.60 2.94
CA PHE A 957 14.63 -40.18 3.53
C PHE A 957 14.33 -40.71 4.94
N ASP A 958 14.74 -41.95 5.23
CA ASP A 958 14.44 -42.61 6.52
C ASP A 958 14.97 -41.83 7.74
N ALA A 959 16.07 -41.09 7.58
CA ALA A 959 16.63 -40.24 8.64
C ALA A 959 15.75 -39.03 9.01
N TRP A 960 14.89 -38.58 8.08
CA TRP A 960 14.07 -37.37 8.21
C TRP A 960 12.56 -37.65 8.23
N ARG A 961 12.16 -38.90 7.98
CA ARG A 961 10.75 -39.32 7.98
C ARG A 961 10.11 -39.03 9.33
N GLY A 962 9.01 -38.28 9.33
CA GLY A 962 8.26 -37.89 10.54
C GLY A 962 8.88 -36.72 11.31
N LYS A 963 10.03 -36.17 10.88
CA LYS A 963 10.73 -35.06 11.55
C LYS A 963 10.60 -33.71 10.83
N VAL A 964 9.94 -33.70 9.68
CA VAL A 964 9.87 -32.54 8.77
C VAL A 964 8.44 -32.02 8.70
N SER A 965 8.28 -30.71 8.85
CA SER A 965 7.00 -30.02 8.67
C SER A 965 7.07 -28.96 7.59
N ALA A 966 6.01 -28.85 6.78
CA ALA A 966 5.84 -27.80 5.78
C ALA A 966 4.93 -26.68 6.30
N LEU A 967 5.31 -25.44 6.07
CA LEU A 967 4.43 -24.30 6.35
C LEU A 967 3.40 -24.13 5.24
N ILE A 968 2.13 -23.92 5.61
CA ILE A 968 1.00 -23.66 4.70
C ILE A 968 0.27 -22.34 5.03
N PRO A 969 -0.43 -21.71 4.06
CA PRO A 969 -1.28 -20.55 4.31
C PRO A 969 -2.41 -20.81 5.31
N ASP A 970 -2.84 -19.77 6.03
CA ASP A 970 -3.93 -19.87 7.01
C ASP A 970 -5.30 -20.17 6.38
N ASP A 971 -5.50 -19.74 5.14
CA ASP A 971 -6.79 -19.82 4.46
C ASP A 971 -7.03 -21.19 3.79
N GLU A 972 -6.00 -22.00 3.57
CA GLU A 972 -6.07 -23.29 2.89
C GLU A 972 -6.76 -24.35 3.78
N ALA A 973 -7.81 -25.01 3.29
CA ALA A 973 -8.44 -26.12 4.00
C ALA A 973 -7.40 -27.23 4.15
N ARG A 974 -7.26 -27.82 5.36
CA ARG A 974 -6.44 -29.02 5.51
C ARG A 974 -7.00 -30.04 4.51
N GLY A 975 -6.19 -30.51 3.55
CA GLY A 975 -6.48 -31.79 2.91
C GLY A 975 -6.77 -32.79 4.02
N SER A 976 -7.72 -33.69 3.79
CA SER A 976 -8.23 -34.72 4.71
C SER A 976 -7.13 -35.64 5.26
N GLY A 977 -6.28 -35.08 6.10
CA GLY A 977 -5.04 -35.63 6.64
C GLY A 977 -4.60 -34.83 7.87
N GLY A 978 -5.57 -34.41 8.69
CA GLY A 978 -5.30 -34.32 10.12
C GLY A 978 -5.08 -35.75 10.66
N PRO A 979 -4.52 -35.91 11.86
CA PRO A 979 -4.40 -37.21 12.52
C PRO A 979 -5.80 -37.71 12.95
N THR A 980 -6.70 -37.96 11.99
CA THR A 980 -7.89 -38.76 12.23
C THR A 980 -7.40 -40.19 12.43
N GLY A 981 -7.15 -40.55 13.69
CA GLY A 981 -7.00 -41.92 14.17
C GLY A 981 -6.50 -42.92 13.11
N THR A 982 -5.28 -42.75 12.61
CA THR A 982 -4.58 -43.88 12.02
C THR A 982 -4.33 -44.87 13.16
N ALA A 983 -4.83 -46.09 13.00
CA ALA A 983 -4.54 -47.17 13.91
C ALA A 983 -3.01 -47.24 14.16
N PRO A 984 -2.55 -47.53 15.39
CA PRO A 984 -1.12 -47.57 15.68
C PRO A 984 -0.42 -48.56 14.73
N GLY A 985 0.45 -48.06 13.85
CA GLY A 985 1.30 -48.92 13.01
C GLY A 985 1.34 -48.67 11.49
N GLN A 986 0.65 -47.67 10.94
CA GLN A 986 0.88 -47.26 9.53
C GLN A 986 1.81 -46.04 9.45
N PRO A 987 2.87 -46.08 8.62
CA PRO A 987 3.77 -44.94 8.43
C PRO A 987 3.06 -43.81 7.67
N ASP A 988 3.15 -42.58 8.17
CA ASP A 988 2.61 -41.39 7.51
C ASP A 988 3.23 -41.20 6.11
N GLU A 989 2.40 -41.34 5.06
CA GLU A 989 2.82 -41.17 3.67
C GLU A 989 3.16 -39.72 3.31
N THR A 990 2.74 -38.74 4.12
CA THR A 990 2.93 -37.31 3.85
C THR A 990 3.59 -36.57 5.02
N PRO A 991 4.36 -35.49 4.76
CA PRO A 991 4.96 -34.70 5.83
C PRO A 991 3.89 -33.95 6.63
N ALA A 992 4.17 -33.68 7.90
CA ALA A 992 3.31 -32.85 8.74
C ALA A 992 3.16 -31.44 8.14
N THR A 993 1.99 -30.82 8.28
CA THR A 993 1.73 -29.45 7.82
C THR A 993 1.40 -28.54 8.99
N LEU A 994 2.01 -27.36 9.00
CA LEU A 994 1.82 -26.33 10.02
C LEU A 994 1.29 -25.05 9.36
N ARG A 995 0.25 -24.45 9.93
CA ARG A 995 -0.27 -23.17 9.44
C ARG A 995 0.65 -22.03 9.87
N ARG A 996 0.69 -20.97 9.06
CA ARG A 996 1.46 -19.75 9.38
C ARG A 996 1.11 -19.21 10.78
N GLY A 997 -0.16 -19.08 11.12
CA GLY A 997 -0.59 -18.57 12.43
C GLY A 997 -0.18 -19.43 13.64
N ASP A 998 0.16 -20.70 13.41
CA ASP A 998 0.50 -21.67 14.46
C ASP A 998 2.01 -21.98 14.54
N VAL A 999 2.86 -21.25 13.79
CA VAL A 999 4.32 -21.47 13.74
C VAL A 999 4.97 -21.52 15.12
N ALA A 1000 4.47 -20.74 16.09
CA ALA A 1000 5.01 -20.70 17.44
C ALA A 1000 4.99 -22.09 18.12
N ARG A 1001 4.01 -22.95 17.79
CA ARG A 1001 3.87 -24.29 18.37
C ARG A 1001 4.81 -25.33 17.80
N PHE A 1002 5.57 -24.98 16.76
CA PHE A 1002 6.65 -25.85 16.31
C PHE A 1002 7.64 -26.13 17.47
N ALA A 1003 7.73 -25.22 18.45
CA ALA A 1003 8.51 -25.42 19.66
C ALA A 1003 8.03 -26.60 20.53
N ASP A 1004 6.73 -26.87 20.55
CA ASP A 1004 6.07 -27.82 21.47
C ASP A 1004 6.12 -29.27 20.95
N ASP A 1005 6.44 -29.48 19.67
CA ASP A 1005 6.57 -30.81 19.08
C ASP A 1005 8.00 -31.36 19.29
N ASP A 1006 8.11 -32.41 20.11
CA ASP A 1006 9.37 -33.09 20.42
C ASP A 1006 9.93 -33.91 19.25
N THR A 1007 9.09 -34.26 18.27
CA THR A 1007 9.48 -35.09 17.12
C THR A 1007 9.94 -34.26 15.92
N ALA A 1008 9.52 -33.00 15.84
CA ALA A 1008 9.81 -32.12 14.73
C ALA A 1008 11.20 -31.45 14.85
N GLU A 1009 12.11 -31.78 13.93
CA GLU A 1009 13.46 -31.21 13.88
C GLU A 1009 13.61 -30.15 12.77
N VAL A 1010 12.79 -30.21 11.71
CA VAL A 1010 12.96 -29.37 10.51
C VAL A 1010 11.64 -28.70 10.11
N LEU A 1011 11.64 -27.37 10.05
CA LEU A 1011 10.54 -26.58 9.48
C LEU A 1011 10.95 -26.02 8.12
N VAL A 1012 10.17 -26.32 7.07
CA VAL A 1012 10.34 -25.72 5.75
C VAL A 1012 9.31 -24.62 5.56
N ALA A 1013 9.76 -23.38 5.36
CA ALA A 1013 8.88 -22.23 5.29
C ALA A 1013 9.30 -21.21 4.22
N PRO A 1014 8.34 -20.51 3.60
CA PRO A 1014 8.67 -19.37 2.76
C PRO A 1014 9.37 -18.28 3.57
N LEU A 1015 10.44 -17.70 3.03
CA LEU A 1015 11.27 -16.72 3.72
C LEU A 1015 10.45 -15.55 4.28
N LEU A 1016 9.63 -14.93 3.42
CA LEU A 1016 8.76 -13.80 3.77
C LEU A 1016 7.64 -14.17 4.78
N ALA A 1017 7.32 -15.46 4.95
CA ALA A 1017 6.28 -15.88 5.89
C ALA A 1017 6.76 -15.88 7.34
N VAL A 1018 8.08 -16.00 7.57
CA VAL A 1018 8.73 -16.14 8.88
C VAL A 1018 9.41 -14.84 9.36
N GLU A 1019 9.51 -13.82 8.50
CA GLU A 1019 10.12 -12.52 8.84
C GLU A 1019 9.46 -11.83 10.05
N ARG A 1020 8.13 -11.86 10.14
CA ARG A 1020 7.34 -11.01 11.07
C ARG A 1020 6.15 -11.73 11.74
N GLY A 1021 5.75 -11.24 12.92
CA GLY A 1021 4.51 -11.61 13.62
C GLY A 1021 4.51 -12.87 14.51
N HIS A 1022 5.59 -13.67 14.54
CA HIS A 1022 5.61 -14.94 15.30
C HIS A 1022 6.84 -15.02 16.21
N ASN A 1023 6.63 -15.33 17.49
CA ASN A 1023 7.68 -15.62 18.46
C ASN A 1023 7.77 -17.15 18.61
N ILE A 1024 8.87 -17.74 18.13
CA ILE A 1024 9.10 -19.19 18.17
C ILE A 1024 10.15 -19.43 19.25
N LEU A 1025 9.67 -19.55 20.48
CA LEU A 1025 10.50 -19.73 21.66
C LEU A 1025 10.28 -21.13 22.23
N ASN A 1026 11.32 -21.73 22.79
CA ASN A 1026 11.20 -22.96 23.58
C ASN A 1026 10.67 -22.65 24.99
N GLU A 1027 10.47 -23.69 25.80
CA GLU A 1027 10.00 -23.57 27.19
C GLU A 1027 10.90 -22.67 28.07
N GLU A 1028 12.18 -22.55 27.75
CA GLU A 1028 13.14 -21.66 28.43
C GLU A 1028 13.03 -20.19 28.01
N GLY A 1029 12.11 -19.84 27.10
CA GLY A 1029 11.98 -18.48 26.54
C GLY A 1029 13.10 -18.08 25.57
N LYS A 1030 13.90 -19.03 25.08
CA LYS A 1030 14.95 -18.84 24.07
C LYS A 1030 14.45 -19.24 22.69
N ALA A 1031 15.12 -18.79 21.62
CA ALA A 1031 14.77 -19.18 20.26
C ALA A 1031 14.77 -20.70 20.05
N ALA A 1032 13.68 -21.28 19.56
CA ALA A 1032 13.58 -22.73 19.36
C ALA A 1032 14.54 -23.27 18.26
N PHE A 1033 14.82 -22.45 17.24
CA PHE A 1033 15.74 -22.80 16.16
C PHE A 1033 17.18 -22.39 16.48
N GLY A 1034 18.11 -23.34 16.32
CA GLY A 1034 19.55 -23.08 16.38
C GLY A 1034 20.17 -22.78 15.01
N THR A 1035 19.62 -23.37 13.94
CA THR A 1035 20.19 -23.29 12.59
C THR A 1035 19.18 -22.80 11.54
N ALA A 1036 19.58 -21.88 10.66
CA ALA A 1036 18.80 -21.45 9.49
C ALA A 1036 19.55 -21.73 8.18
N LEU A 1037 18.88 -22.35 7.21
CA LEU A 1037 19.40 -22.65 5.88
C LEU A 1037 18.64 -21.84 4.82
N PHE A 1038 19.37 -20.99 4.10
CA PHE A 1038 18.83 -20.16 3.02
C PHE A 1038 18.99 -20.88 1.66
N LEU A 1039 17.91 -21.52 1.19
CA LEU A 1039 17.86 -22.15 -0.14
C LEU A 1039 17.52 -21.14 -1.24
N VAL A 1040 17.00 -19.98 -0.86
CA VAL A 1040 16.71 -18.87 -1.76
C VAL A 1040 17.27 -17.58 -1.16
N ARG A 1041 17.71 -16.66 -2.02
CA ARG A 1041 17.91 -15.27 -1.64
C ARG A 1041 16.55 -14.63 -1.39
N PRO A 1042 16.42 -13.74 -0.41
CA PRO A 1042 15.30 -12.84 -0.40
C PRO A 1042 15.37 -12.02 -1.70
N HIS A 1043 14.38 -12.22 -2.57
CA HIS A 1043 14.23 -11.47 -3.80
C HIS A 1043 12.75 -11.19 -3.96
N PRO A 1044 12.34 -9.91 -4.03
CA PRO A 1044 10.94 -9.62 -4.28
C PRO A 1044 10.58 -10.06 -5.70
N ARG A 1045 9.28 -10.30 -5.94
CA ARG A 1045 8.84 -10.71 -7.27
C ARG A 1045 9.12 -9.57 -8.26
N PRO A 1046 9.73 -9.84 -9.44
CA PRO A 1046 10.00 -8.79 -10.43
C PRO A 1046 8.73 -8.04 -10.87
N ASP A 1047 7.59 -8.73 -10.92
CA ASP A 1047 6.30 -8.15 -11.33
C ASP A 1047 5.58 -7.38 -10.20
N ASP A 1048 6.23 -7.22 -9.05
CA ASP A 1048 5.66 -6.53 -7.88
C ASP A 1048 5.85 -5.00 -7.99
N LEU A 1049 4.78 -4.32 -8.40
CA LEU A 1049 4.72 -2.87 -8.54
C LEU A 1049 4.90 -2.13 -7.20
N ASP A 1050 4.64 -2.80 -6.07
CA ASP A 1050 4.83 -2.20 -4.74
C ASP A 1050 6.27 -1.71 -4.55
N LEU A 1051 7.26 -2.39 -5.14
CA LEU A 1051 8.67 -1.97 -5.05
C LEU A 1051 8.91 -0.61 -5.69
N SER A 1052 8.27 -0.35 -6.83
CA SER A 1052 8.36 0.92 -7.53
C SER A 1052 7.62 2.01 -6.77
N VAL A 1053 6.47 1.67 -6.16
CA VAL A 1053 5.74 2.56 -5.24
C VAL A 1053 6.60 2.94 -4.03
N PHE A 1054 7.23 1.97 -3.37
CA PHE A 1054 8.08 2.25 -2.22
C PHE A 1054 9.27 3.13 -2.58
N ALA A 1055 9.89 2.90 -3.75
CA ALA A 1055 11.00 3.68 -4.22
C ALA A 1055 10.61 5.13 -4.57
N VAL A 1056 9.49 5.35 -5.28
CA VAL A 1056 9.05 6.71 -5.63
C VAL A 1056 8.59 7.50 -4.39
N ASN A 1057 7.90 6.84 -3.45
CA ASN A 1057 7.51 7.47 -2.19
C ASN A 1057 8.73 7.77 -1.31
N HIS A 1058 9.74 6.89 -1.29
CA HIS A 1058 11.00 7.13 -0.58
C HIS A 1058 11.77 8.33 -1.13
N TRP A 1059 11.85 8.45 -2.47
CA TRP A 1059 12.45 9.58 -3.16
C TRP A 1059 11.74 10.89 -2.80
N LEU A 1060 10.41 10.93 -2.94
CA LEU A 1060 9.63 12.13 -2.63
C LEU A 1060 9.73 12.52 -1.15
N SER A 1061 9.69 11.55 -0.24
CA SER A 1061 9.80 11.82 1.20
C SER A 1061 11.16 12.43 1.58
N GLY A 1062 12.23 12.03 0.89
CA GLY A 1062 13.56 12.63 1.03
C GLY A 1062 13.60 14.05 0.47
N MET A 1063 13.02 14.27 -0.71
CA MET A 1063 12.90 15.60 -1.32
C MET A 1063 12.11 16.58 -0.43
N LEU A 1064 11.01 16.14 0.19
CA LEU A 1064 10.20 16.96 1.11
C LEU A 1064 10.94 17.34 2.40
N ARG A 1065 11.96 16.57 2.79
CA ARG A 1065 12.81 16.81 3.96
C ARG A 1065 14.15 17.48 3.61
N ASP A 1066 14.32 17.89 2.35
CA ASP A 1066 15.56 18.46 1.79
C ASP A 1066 16.81 17.60 2.06
N GLU A 1067 16.66 16.28 1.98
CA GLU A 1067 17.80 15.38 2.09
C GLU A 1067 18.60 15.30 0.78
N PRO A 1068 19.94 15.33 0.80
CA PRO A 1068 20.74 15.26 -0.40
C PRO A 1068 20.59 13.89 -1.08
N ARG A 1069 20.41 13.89 -2.41
CA ARG A 1069 20.41 12.65 -3.18
C ARG A 1069 21.79 12.00 -3.15
N ARG A 1070 21.81 10.66 -3.08
CA ARG A 1070 23.03 9.83 -3.12
C ARG A 1070 23.15 8.99 -4.38
N ASP A 1071 22.25 9.23 -5.33
CA ASP A 1071 22.30 8.66 -6.66
C ASP A 1071 23.06 9.61 -7.60
N SER A 1072 23.47 9.08 -8.74
CA SER A 1072 24.15 9.81 -9.80
C SER A 1072 23.17 10.34 -10.84
N LEU A 1073 21.93 10.65 -10.44
CA LEU A 1073 20.87 11.06 -11.36
C LEU A 1073 20.83 12.59 -11.46
N ASP A 1074 20.76 13.10 -12.68
CA ASP A 1074 20.64 14.55 -12.95
C ASP A 1074 19.30 15.08 -12.44
N GLY A 1075 19.23 16.31 -11.91
CA GLY A 1075 18.00 16.99 -11.51
C GLY A 1075 18.08 17.60 -10.10
N PRO A 1076 17.05 18.38 -9.68
CA PRO A 1076 17.06 19.00 -8.37
C PRO A 1076 17.11 17.95 -7.27
N HIS A 1077 18.00 18.14 -6.30
CA HIS A 1077 18.26 17.22 -5.22
C HIS A 1077 17.28 17.40 -4.05
N THR A 1078 16.77 18.62 -3.87
CA THR A 1078 15.88 18.99 -2.76
C THR A 1078 14.67 19.80 -3.24
N LEU A 1079 13.62 19.90 -2.42
CA LEU A 1079 12.48 20.74 -2.76
C LEU A 1079 12.89 22.22 -2.77
N THR A 1080 13.75 22.62 -1.83
CA THR A 1080 14.31 23.98 -1.77
C THR A 1080 15.07 24.36 -3.05
N GLU A 1081 15.98 23.50 -3.53
CA GLU A 1081 16.70 23.76 -4.79
C GLU A 1081 15.76 23.86 -5.99
N LEU A 1082 14.71 23.02 -6.03
CA LEU A 1082 13.70 23.09 -7.09
C LEU A 1082 12.98 24.44 -7.06
N MET A 1083 12.67 24.97 -5.88
CA MET A 1083 12.02 26.27 -5.73
C MET A 1083 12.95 27.45 -6.00
N GLU A 1084 14.25 27.34 -5.71
CA GLU A 1084 15.23 28.37 -6.05
C GLU A 1084 15.47 28.46 -7.57
N LYS A 1085 15.30 27.35 -8.28
CA LYS A 1085 15.48 27.28 -9.73
C LYS A 1085 14.28 27.82 -10.52
N GLU A 1086 13.07 27.61 -10.04
CA GLU A 1086 11.82 27.98 -10.73
C GLU A 1086 11.30 29.34 -10.22
N GLY A 1087 10.67 30.13 -11.09
CA GLY A 1087 10.28 31.53 -10.78
C GLY A 1087 8.94 31.68 -10.04
N SER A 1088 8.07 30.67 -10.12
CA SER A 1088 6.70 30.70 -9.57
C SER A 1088 6.31 29.38 -8.89
N LEU A 1089 5.23 29.40 -8.09
CA LEU A 1089 4.74 28.21 -7.41
C LEU A 1089 4.17 27.17 -8.40
N ASP A 1090 3.43 27.58 -9.46
CA ASP A 1090 2.95 26.64 -10.49
C ASP A 1090 4.11 26.00 -11.25
N GLU A 1091 5.16 26.76 -11.60
CA GLU A 1091 6.35 26.22 -12.25
C GLU A 1091 7.06 25.18 -11.37
N ALA A 1092 7.27 25.49 -10.09
CA ALA A 1092 7.82 24.54 -9.14
C ALA A 1092 6.95 23.28 -9.01
N ALA A 1093 5.63 23.43 -8.91
CA ALA A 1093 4.72 22.28 -8.85
C ALA A 1093 4.71 21.45 -10.14
N ARG A 1094 4.87 22.07 -11.32
CA ARG A 1094 5.02 21.38 -12.61
C ARG A 1094 6.37 20.67 -12.72
N ALA A 1095 7.45 21.32 -12.31
CA ALA A 1095 8.78 20.74 -12.29
C ALA A 1095 8.82 19.52 -11.36
N LEU A 1096 8.25 19.60 -10.15
CA LEU A 1096 8.14 18.45 -9.25
C LEU A 1096 7.37 17.29 -9.90
N ARG A 1097 6.24 17.59 -10.57
CA ARG A 1097 5.48 16.57 -11.30
C ARG A 1097 6.25 15.93 -12.44
N HIS A 1098 6.97 16.73 -13.22
CA HIS A 1098 7.81 16.25 -14.30
C HIS A 1098 8.92 15.33 -13.75
N GLN A 1099 9.57 15.72 -12.66
CA GLN A 1099 10.55 14.90 -11.97
C GLN A 1099 9.96 13.58 -11.46
N GLY A 1100 8.79 13.64 -10.81
CA GLY A 1100 8.08 12.46 -10.34
C GLY A 1100 7.73 11.48 -11.46
N ARG A 1101 7.27 11.98 -12.62
CA ARG A 1101 6.99 11.15 -13.81
C ARG A 1101 8.26 10.51 -14.36
N ARG A 1102 9.38 11.23 -14.38
CA ARG A 1102 10.67 10.70 -14.85
C ARG A 1102 11.19 9.60 -13.94
N GLU A 1103 11.15 9.80 -12.62
CA GLU A 1103 11.51 8.76 -11.65
C GLU A 1103 10.59 7.55 -11.75
N TRP A 1104 9.28 7.77 -11.86
CA TRP A 1104 8.31 6.70 -12.04
C TRP A 1104 8.61 5.85 -13.28
N ARG A 1105 8.83 6.49 -14.44
CA ARG A 1105 9.19 5.79 -15.69
C ARG A 1105 10.47 4.96 -15.53
N ARG A 1106 11.49 5.54 -14.91
CA ARG A 1106 12.77 4.85 -14.64
C ARG A 1106 12.56 3.62 -13.76
N LEU A 1107 11.75 3.73 -12.71
CA LEU A 1107 11.47 2.64 -11.77
C LEU A 1107 10.64 1.50 -12.37
N LEU A 1108 9.84 1.78 -13.41
CA LEU A 1108 9.05 0.78 -14.11
C LEU A 1108 9.84 0.07 -15.20
N ASN A 1109 10.67 0.80 -15.95
CA ASN A 1109 11.48 0.24 -17.03
C ASN A 1109 12.77 -0.44 -16.52
N ARG A 1110 13.05 -0.39 -15.21
CA ARG A 1110 14.27 -1.00 -14.65
C ARG A 1110 14.14 -2.52 -14.64
N ARG A 1111 15.19 -3.21 -15.11
CA ARG A 1111 15.34 -4.64 -14.85
C ARG A 1111 15.76 -4.84 -13.39
N TYR A 1112 14.85 -5.34 -12.57
CA TYR A 1112 15.10 -5.62 -11.14
C TYR A 1112 15.93 -6.91 -10.92
N ALA A 1113 16.98 -7.09 -11.73
CA ALA A 1113 17.98 -8.13 -11.58
C ALA A 1113 19.24 -7.51 -10.96
N TYR A 1114 19.74 -8.10 -9.88
CA TYR A 1114 20.86 -7.54 -9.12
C TYR A 1114 22.10 -7.24 -10.00
N SER A 1115 22.36 -8.03 -11.03
CA SER A 1115 23.48 -7.83 -11.96
C SER A 1115 23.34 -6.54 -12.80
N SER A 1116 22.13 -6.19 -13.23
CA SER A 1116 21.84 -5.03 -14.09
C SER A 1116 21.66 -3.72 -13.32
N LEU A 1117 21.56 -3.75 -12.00
CA LEU A 1117 21.37 -2.54 -11.22
C LEU A 1117 22.63 -1.66 -11.19
N PRO A 1118 22.50 -0.32 -11.24
CA PRO A 1118 23.61 0.60 -11.02
C PRO A 1118 24.14 0.49 -9.58
N THR A 1119 25.38 0.94 -9.34
CA THR A 1119 26.08 0.74 -8.05
C THR A 1119 25.29 1.26 -6.86
N TRP A 1120 24.66 2.43 -6.96
CA TRP A 1120 23.86 2.99 -5.87
C TRP A 1120 22.56 2.21 -5.61
N GLU A 1121 21.90 1.67 -6.65
CA GLU A 1121 20.74 0.78 -6.46
C GLU A 1121 21.15 -0.59 -5.90
N LYS A 1122 22.34 -1.09 -6.24
CA LYS A 1122 22.88 -2.30 -5.60
C LYS A 1122 23.05 -2.09 -4.10
N ARG A 1123 23.45 -0.90 -3.64
CA ARG A 1123 23.49 -0.56 -2.20
C ARG A 1123 22.10 -0.56 -1.59
N ALA A 1124 21.13 0.14 -2.19
CA ALA A 1124 19.75 0.17 -1.71
C ALA A 1124 19.11 -1.23 -1.66
N PHE A 1125 19.33 -2.04 -2.70
CA PHE A 1125 18.92 -3.43 -2.75
C PHE A 1125 19.59 -4.27 -1.66
N ALA A 1126 20.89 -4.10 -1.43
CA ALA A 1126 21.60 -4.80 -0.36
C ALA A 1126 21.06 -4.42 1.02
N TRP A 1127 20.71 -3.15 1.26
CA TRP A 1127 20.03 -2.71 2.48
C TRP A 1127 18.66 -3.37 2.66
N ASP A 1128 17.85 -3.43 1.59
CA ASP A 1128 16.57 -4.13 1.61
C ASP A 1128 16.75 -5.61 2.01
N GLN A 1129 17.74 -6.30 1.43
CA GLN A 1129 18.00 -7.71 1.77
C GLN A 1129 18.60 -7.87 3.16
N LEU A 1130 19.46 -6.94 3.62
CA LEU A 1130 20.02 -6.94 4.96
C LEU A 1130 18.91 -6.96 6.01
N VAL A 1131 17.93 -6.07 5.85
CA VAL A 1131 16.78 -5.95 6.76
C VAL A 1131 16.00 -7.26 6.82
N THR A 1132 15.65 -7.82 5.67
CA THR A 1132 14.93 -9.10 5.58
C THR A 1132 15.72 -10.24 6.23
N LEU A 1133 17.02 -10.40 5.89
CA LEU A 1133 17.87 -11.44 6.46
C LEU A 1133 17.99 -11.28 7.98
N TRP A 1134 18.20 -10.05 8.46
CA TRP A 1134 18.37 -9.77 9.87
C TRP A 1134 17.10 -9.96 10.68
N GLN A 1135 15.92 -9.73 10.10
CA GLN A 1135 14.64 -10.05 10.74
C GLN A 1135 14.48 -11.55 10.99
N VAL A 1136 14.83 -12.39 10.01
CA VAL A 1136 14.77 -13.85 10.16
C VAL A 1136 15.83 -14.35 11.14
N ILE A 1137 17.09 -13.92 10.99
CA ILE A 1137 18.19 -14.29 11.91
C ILE A 1137 17.89 -13.80 13.33
N GLY A 1138 17.28 -12.63 13.44
CA GLY A 1138 16.76 -12.04 14.66
C GLY A 1138 15.79 -12.95 15.41
N ARG A 1139 15.09 -13.89 14.74
CA ARG A 1139 14.23 -14.90 15.37
C ARG A 1139 15.03 -16.02 16.02
N LEU A 1140 16.24 -16.33 15.52
CA LEU A 1140 17.11 -17.39 16.02
C LEU A 1140 18.01 -16.96 17.19
N VAL A 1141 18.22 -15.65 17.36
CA VAL A 1141 19.08 -15.09 18.43
C VAL A 1141 18.32 -14.61 19.67
N ARG A 1142 16.99 -14.82 19.70
CA ARG A 1142 16.12 -14.38 20.80
C ARG A 1142 16.42 -15.10 22.10
N GLY A 1143 16.36 -14.35 23.21
CA GLY A 1143 16.80 -14.83 24.52
C GLY A 1143 18.32 -14.71 24.71
N GLY A 1144 19.02 -13.99 23.82
CA GLY A 1144 20.46 -13.76 23.94
C GLY A 1144 21.28 -15.01 23.68
N VAL A 1145 20.97 -15.73 22.60
CA VAL A 1145 21.63 -16.99 22.23
C VAL A 1145 22.28 -16.88 20.84
N PRO A 1146 23.37 -17.62 20.57
CA PRO A 1146 23.97 -17.63 19.23
C PRO A 1146 23.10 -18.37 18.23
N ALA A 1147 23.23 -17.98 16.96
CA ALA A 1147 22.61 -18.65 15.82
C ALA A 1147 23.67 -19.16 14.83
N ARG A 1148 23.30 -20.21 14.08
CA ARG A 1148 24.07 -20.71 12.94
C ARG A 1148 23.31 -20.45 11.64
N VAL A 1149 23.92 -19.71 10.72
CA VAL A 1149 23.29 -19.37 9.44
C VAL A 1149 24.09 -19.96 8.29
N VAL A 1150 23.41 -20.69 7.41
CA VAL A 1150 24.03 -21.37 6.27
C VAL A 1150 23.40 -20.88 4.97
N PHE A 1151 24.22 -20.28 4.12
CA PHE A 1151 23.83 -19.87 2.76
C PHE A 1151 24.09 -21.03 1.79
N VAL A 1152 23.00 -21.61 1.28
CA VAL A 1152 23.06 -22.83 0.44
C VAL A 1152 22.97 -22.50 -1.05
N ASP A 1153 22.20 -21.48 -1.41
CA ASP A 1153 22.02 -21.05 -2.79
C ASP A 1153 23.31 -20.44 -3.38
N ALA A 1154 23.82 -21.02 -4.47
CA ALA A 1154 25.01 -20.49 -5.16
C ALA A 1154 24.86 -19.04 -5.63
N ALA A 1155 23.62 -18.56 -5.80
CA ALA A 1155 23.35 -17.19 -6.21
C ALA A 1155 23.76 -16.13 -5.15
N PHE A 1156 24.01 -16.51 -3.89
CA PHE A 1156 24.53 -15.58 -2.87
C PHE A 1156 25.94 -15.07 -3.18
N SER A 1157 26.80 -15.93 -3.75
CA SER A 1157 28.14 -15.58 -4.22
C SER A 1157 28.53 -16.47 -5.42
N PRO A 1158 28.12 -16.09 -6.64
CA PRO A 1158 28.26 -16.93 -7.83
C PRO A 1158 29.70 -17.30 -8.18
N ARG A 1159 30.65 -16.35 -8.13
CA ARG A 1159 32.07 -16.65 -8.37
C ARG A 1159 32.66 -17.59 -7.32
N LEU A 1160 32.36 -17.37 -6.04
CA LEU A 1160 32.84 -18.24 -4.97
C LEU A 1160 32.30 -19.66 -5.12
N ALA A 1161 31.01 -19.82 -5.47
CA ALA A 1161 30.42 -21.13 -5.69
C ALA A 1161 31.09 -21.90 -6.84
N ARG A 1162 31.55 -21.19 -7.90
CA ARG A 1162 32.34 -21.81 -8.98
C ARG A 1162 33.75 -22.18 -8.55
N GLN A 1163 34.38 -21.37 -7.71
CA GLN A 1163 35.73 -21.64 -7.17
C GLN A 1163 35.76 -22.82 -6.20
N LEU A 1164 34.64 -23.09 -5.50
CA LEU A 1164 34.51 -24.23 -4.59
C LEU A 1164 33.98 -25.49 -5.29
N ALA A 1165 33.82 -25.47 -6.62
CA ALA A 1165 33.26 -26.59 -7.36
C ALA A 1165 34.15 -27.85 -7.30
N PRO A 1166 33.57 -29.06 -7.19
CA PRO A 1166 34.35 -30.30 -7.19
C PRO A 1166 35.23 -30.40 -8.46
N GLY A 1167 36.55 -30.38 -8.30
CA GLY A 1167 37.52 -30.47 -9.40
C GLY A 1167 38.24 -29.17 -9.79
N SER A 1168 37.96 -28.04 -9.12
CA SER A 1168 38.75 -26.82 -9.29
C SER A 1168 40.15 -26.95 -8.67
N THR A 1169 41.20 -26.59 -9.41
CA THR A 1169 42.62 -26.74 -9.02
C THR A 1169 43.19 -25.61 -8.15
N GLY A 1170 42.34 -24.72 -7.62
CA GLY A 1170 42.76 -23.64 -6.73
C GLY A 1170 42.67 -24.03 -5.25
N GLU A 1171 43.60 -23.55 -4.41
CA GLU A 1171 43.41 -23.56 -2.96
C GLU A 1171 42.10 -22.83 -2.58
N PRO A 1172 41.35 -23.29 -1.57
CA PRO A 1172 40.19 -22.56 -1.08
C PRO A 1172 40.65 -21.15 -0.65
N PRO A 1173 40.05 -20.07 -1.16
CA PRO A 1173 40.51 -18.72 -0.88
C PRO A 1173 40.46 -18.44 0.63
N SER A 1174 41.49 -17.79 1.17
CA SER A 1174 41.44 -17.25 2.52
C SER A 1174 40.32 -16.20 2.61
N VAL A 1175 39.80 -15.94 3.80
CA VAL A 1175 38.76 -14.90 4.04
C VAL A 1175 39.18 -13.54 3.47
N THR A 1176 40.48 -13.30 3.32
CA THR A 1176 41.08 -12.08 2.75
C THR A 1176 41.28 -12.11 1.22
N ASP A 1177 41.18 -13.26 0.56
CA ASP A 1177 41.42 -13.45 -0.89
C ASP A 1177 40.14 -13.65 -1.72
N VAL A 1178 38.95 -13.48 -1.11
CA VAL A 1178 37.69 -13.53 -1.86
C VAL A 1178 37.69 -12.37 -2.89
N PRO A 1179 37.54 -12.63 -4.21
CA PRO A 1179 37.59 -11.59 -5.23
C PRO A 1179 36.61 -10.45 -4.90
N GLY A 1180 37.15 -9.25 -4.66
CA GLY A 1180 36.47 -8.15 -3.97
C GLY A 1180 35.32 -7.45 -4.72
N THR A 1181 34.51 -8.16 -5.50
CA THR A 1181 33.43 -7.54 -6.28
C THR A 1181 32.18 -8.39 -6.54
N ASP A 1182 32.04 -9.64 -6.03
CA ASP A 1182 30.94 -10.51 -6.49
C ASP A 1182 30.00 -11.08 -5.42
N GLY A 1183 28.70 -10.91 -5.68
CA GLY A 1183 27.61 -11.48 -4.90
C GLY A 1183 26.97 -10.54 -3.88
N LEU A 1184 25.79 -10.95 -3.38
CA LEU A 1184 25.03 -10.22 -2.38
C LEU A 1184 25.76 -10.17 -1.04
N LEU A 1185 26.43 -11.27 -0.64
CA LEU A 1185 27.13 -11.34 0.65
C LEU A 1185 28.26 -10.30 0.77
N HIS A 1186 29.00 -10.07 -0.31
CA HIS A 1186 30.02 -9.03 -0.34
C HIS A 1186 29.41 -7.63 -0.25
N ALA A 1187 28.32 -7.38 -0.99
CA ALA A 1187 27.62 -6.09 -0.94
C ALA A 1187 27.03 -5.77 0.43
N LEU A 1188 26.54 -6.78 1.16
CA LEU A 1188 26.08 -6.62 2.55
C LEU A 1188 27.20 -6.15 3.48
N GLY A 1189 28.44 -6.63 3.29
CA GLY A 1189 29.61 -6.13 4.00
C GLY A 1189 29.97 -4.70 3.59
N GLY A 1190 30.00 -4.44 2.28
CA GLY A 1190 30.37 -3.15 1.71
C GLY A 1190 29.44 -1.98 2.09
N ILE A 1191 28.15 -2.24 2.29
CA ILE A 1191 27.21 -1.19 2.78
C ILE A 1191 27.40 -0.86 4.26
N LEU A 1192 27.99 -1.76 5.05
CA LEU A 1192 28.23 -1.58 6.50
C LEU A 1192 29.64 -1.05 6.81
N ASP A 1193 30.62 -1.31 5.93
CA ASP A 1193 32.00 -0.86 6.06
C ASP A 1193 32.17 0.64 6.42
N PRO A 1194 31.44 1.60 5.79
CA PRO A 1194 31.57 3.02 6.10
C PRO A 1194 31.25 3.37 7.56
N TYR A 1195 30.45 2.55 8.23
CA TYR A 1195 29.99 2.79 9.59
C TYR A 1195 30.81 2.01 10.64
N LEU A 1196 31.31 0.83 10.27
CA LEU A 1196 31.90 -0.10 11.23
C LEU A 1196 33.44 -0.13 11.19
N THR A 1197 34.09 0.41 10.15
CA THR A 1197 35.55 0.45 10.07
C THR A 1197 36.16 1.72 10.69
N ASP A 1198 37.23 1.56 11.47
CA ASP A 1198 37.99 2.67 12.07
C ASP A 1198 39.01 3.27 11.11
N ARG A 1199 38.58 3.70 9.91
CA ARG A 1199 39.45 4.52 9.04
C ARG A 1199 39.51 5.97 9.56
N PRO A 1200 40.67 6.64 9.49
CA PRO A 1200 40.83 8.01 9.97
C PRO A 1200 39.96 9.01 9.17
N ARG A 1201 39.34 9.97 9.88
CA ARG A 1201 38.40 10.99 9.35
C ARG A 1201 38.93 11.77 8.14
N ALA A 1202 40.25 11.92 7.99
CA ALA A 1202 40.88 12.73 6.95
C ALA A 1202 40.92 12.05 5.57
N GLU A 1203 40.95 10.72 5.48
CA GLU A 1203 40.96 9.97 4.21
C GLU A 1203 39.54 9.61 3.73
N GLN A 1204 38.53 9.77 4.59
CA GLN A 1204 37.12 9.48 4.30
C GLN A 1204 36.36 10.66 3.68
N ALA A 1205 36.86 11.89 3.85
CA ALA A 1205 36.25 13.10 3.28
C ALA A 1205 36.14 13.05 1.74
N ASP A 1206 37.02 12.28 1.08
CA ASP A 1206 37.07 12.16 -0.38
C ASP A 1206 36.27 10.96 -0.95
N THR A 1207 35.69 10.08 -0.13
CA THR A 1207 35.08 8.83 -0.66
C THR A 1207 33.66 8.49 -0.19
N ALA A 1208 33.12 9.12 0.86
CA ALA A 1208 31.72 8.95 1.24
C ALA A 1208 31.12 10.28 1.76
N PRO A 1209 29.98 10.75 1.21
CA PRO A 1209 29.36 11.99 1.67
C PRO A 1209 28.93 11.86 3.15
N PRO A 1210 29.01 12.95 3.94
CA PRO A 1210 28.56 12.94 5.33
C PRO A 1210 27.09 12.50 5.43
N HIS A 1211 26.80 11.57 6.35
CA HIS A 1211 25.42 11.13 6.58
C HIS A 1211 24.63 12.30 7.19
N PRO A 1212 23.39 12.59 6.75
CA PRO A 1212 22.54 13.63 7.35
C PRO A 1212 22.23 13.38 8.84
N ASP A 1213 22.47 12.16 9.33
CA ASP A 1213 22.33 11.84 10.75
C ASP A 1213 23.73 11.66 11.38
N PRO A 1214 24.19 12.58 12.24
CA PRO A 1214 25.48 12.47 12.91
C PRO A 1214 25.62 11.25 13.82
N ALA A 1215 24.52 10.67 14.29
CA ALA A 1215 24.50 9.46 15.14
C ALA A 1215 24.46 8.14 14.34
N ALA A 1216 24.43 8.20 13.00
CA ALA A 1216 24.31 7.01 12.14
C ALA A 1216 25.37 5.95 12.43
N ARG A 1217 26.62 6.36 12.69
CA ARG A 1217 27.73 5.44 12.98
C ARG A 1217 27.50 4.67 14.29
N ALA A 1218 27.13 5.38 15.36
CA ALA A 1218 26.83 4.76 16.66
C ALA A 1218 25.64 3.81 16.55
N LEU A 1219 24.62 4.21 15.80
CA LEU A 1219 23.41 3.42 15.60
C LEU A 1219 23.68 2.13 14.82
N VAL A 1220 24.40 2.20 13.68
CA VAL A 1220 24.75 1.02 12.89
C VAL A 1220 25.64 0.05 13.68
N ARG A 1221 26.57 0.57 14.50
CA ARG A 1221 27.35 -0.25 15.44
C ARG A 1221 26.46 -1.00 16.42
N LEU A 1222 25.50 -0.33 17.04
CA LEU A 1222 24.61 -0.96 18.02
C LEU A 1222 23.71 -2.04 17.40
N LEU A 1223 23.29 -1.87 16.14
CA LEU A 1223 22.26 -2.71 15.51
C LEU A 1223 22.83 -3.86 14.66
N TYR A 1224 23.94 -3.63 13.96
CA TYR A 1224 24.43 -4.51 12.89
C TYR A 1224 25.84 -5.05 13.11
N GLN A 1225 26.56 -4.62 14.16
CA GLN A 1225 27.92 -5.12 14.42
C GLN A 1225 28.00 -6.65 14.53
N PRO A 1226 27.08 -7.37 15.21
CA PRO A 1226 27.16 -8.83 15.28
C PRO A 1226 27.00 -9.48 13.90
N PHE A 1227 26.09 -8.96 13.07
CA PHE A 1227 25.89 -9.43 11.70
C PHE A 1227 27.14 -9.20 10.83
N TYR A 1228 27.73 -8.00 10.93
CA TYR A 1228 28.95 -7.63 10.21
C TYR A 1228 30.14 -8.50 10.61
N ASN A 1229 30.32 -8.74 11.91
CA ASN A 1229 31.37 -9.63 12.41
C ASN A 1229 31.18 -11.05 11.85
N ALA A 1230 29.95 -11.59 11.92
CA ALA A 1230 29.63 -12.92 11.40
C ALA A 1230 29.88 -13.04 9.88
N LEU A 1231 29.59 -11.98 9.10
CA LEU A 1231 29.94 -11.91 7.68
C LEU A 1231 31.46 -11.96 7.44
N ARG A 1232 32.23 -11.23 8.24
CA ARG A 1232 33.70 -11.16 8.09
C ARG A 1232 34.41 -12.43 8.56
N THR A 1233 33.85 -13.17 9.52
CA THR A 1233 34.41 -14.44 10.00
C THR A 1233 33.72 -15.66 9.36
N MET A 1234 32.99 -15.46 8.26
CA MET A 1234 32.21 -16.49 7.61
C MET A 1234 33.09 -17.64 7.10
N THR A 1235 32.67 -18.88 7.34
CA THR A 1235 33.40 -20.07 6.85
C THR A 1235 32.88 -20.51 5.48
N HIS A 1236 33.78 -20.77 4.54
CA HIS A 1236 33.44 -21.23 3.19
C HIS A 1236 33.70 -22.73 3.03
N ARG A 1237 32.69 -23.50 2.61
CA ARG A 1237 32.76 -24.97 2.51
C ARG A 1237 32.01 -25.55 1.33
#